data_AF-A0A0J7ZJI8-F1
#
_entry.id   AF-A0A0J7ZJI8-F1
#
_cell.length_a   1.000
_cell.length_b   1.000
_cell.length_c   1.000
_cell.angle_alpha   90.00
_cell.angle_beta   90.00
_cell.angle_gamma   90.00
#
_symmetry.space_group_name_H-M   'P 1'
#
loop_
_entity.id
_entity.type
_entity.pdbx_description
1 polymer ?
#
loop_
_entity_poly.entity_id
_entity_poly.type
_entity_poly.pdbx_seq_one_letter_code
_entity_poly.pdbx_strand_id
1 'polypeptide(L)'
;MTGTTATSRRAKVRAAQLGGVDAVEVSDDGLLLTVTFLGKAPHGLGPENVRIDGGRRITGITAVDVSVEREEDPELDDRLYVTLDRAGDTSRYRLSLVETDPYGRPGTEPFRGFDQRYHRATFAFRPDCPTPFDCEEDDPEQSGFPAAPVVDYTARDYDTIRKLLLDRLALTTPDWVERNPADLGMTLVELLAYTGDQISYQQDAVATEAYLDTARRRVSVRRHVRLIDYAMHDGCAARAYVAVETAGDHTLAPGTYRFASVDVRALDPHDRPEPGTVIDEADLGDLDERGSVEVFEPVVTADPLELRVAHNAIRLWSWGGEVCTLPKGATSATLRDAWVDPETCRDRRLDLKPGDVLVLEEVKGPRTGTPGDAAPSHRQAVRLTSVTPAVDRIEDQPVLEVTWATEDALRFPLCLTTRGGRDCLPVEDITLARGNVVLVDHGRTLHGLPETFTVPQVPAEVAPCDPPSFGCHDRDEGNAPARLINSLTDQADSGEALTPDDIRELFEVVGESATNRAGLGLERAGQRHERVVPGTAYAQAAALRTLLAQSVYPGVQPRFRPVLGRAPVAQTVPFPEPATVAAGQAERIAAIPGRVRQRLVELWRSARDRDGLSEREIDELTVIYGLRILEHIELHRHPVRALRELLHRNDELLGAKLRRVEVLTARARAGTVLDGHIAWEIAHSWGPAYAAGLHPDETVLRGSATDALAQDPRHALPAVRVDEGETSVWEPRRDLLESGPRDRHFVGELEDDGRLALRFGDGRHGAKPTPGSRLALHYRLGGGTAGNVGAEAINHLVVQADCEPPPAAVVRNPLPAVGGTAPEPVEQVRQLAPLDLRRTRLRAVTADDYAALASALPGVQRAAAELRWTGSVQEAHIAIDAYGTGAPSAELLASVAQSLESYRRIGHDLVVGAARLVPLDIALSVCAEPGHQHGQILAELYRVLGNGRLADGRLGFFHPDALTFGEPVRLSRLVAVAAAVPGVASVQVTRLQRLFEPDRGEKEDGVLRLGPLEIATCDNDPDRPENGRLAISLGGAR
;
A
#
# COMPACT_ATOMS: atom_id res chain seq x y z
N MET A 1 -21.76 -72.14 -36.77
CA MET A 1 -22.75 -71.28 -36.07
C MET A 1 -22.19 -69.87 -36.08
N THR A 2 -22.74 -68.84 -36.70
CA THR A 2 -24.02 -68.59 -37.37
C THR A 2 -23.72 -67.48 -38.39
N GLY A 3 -23.78 -67.78 -39.69
CA GLY A 3 -23.69 -66.77 -40.74
C GLY A 3 -25.08 -66.20 -40.97
N THR A 4 -25.25 -64.89 -40.80
CA THR A 4 -26.50 -64.21 -41.12
C THR A 4 -26.23 -63.26 -42.27
N THR A 5 -26.60 -63.71 -43.47
CA THR A 5 -26.71 -62.90 -44.68
C THR A 5 -27.70 -61.76 -44.41
N ALA A 6 -27.22 -60.51 -44.46
CA ALA A 6 -28.04 -59.34 -44.21
C ALA A 6 -29.08 -59.15 -45.34
N THR A 7 -30.30 -59.61 -45.11
CA THR A 7 -31.47 -59.34 -45.96
C THR A 7 -31.74 -57.84 -45.98
N SER A 8 -31.82 -57.23 -47.17
CA SER A 8 -31.93 -55.77 -47.33
C SER A 8 -33.20 -55.22 -46.67
N ARG A 9 -33.13 -53.98 -46.15
CA ARG A 9 -34.25 -53.33 -45.45
C ARG A 9 -35.54 -53.29 -46.29
N ARG A 10 -35.41 -53.14 -47.62
CA ARG A 10 -36.56 -53.14 -48.55
C ARG A 10 -37.35 -54.45 -48.49
N ALA A 11 -36.67 -55.59 -48.40
CA ALA A 11 -37.34 -56.89 -48.25
C ALA A 11 -38.07 -57.01 -46.90
N LYS A 12 -37.51 -56.42 -45.82
CA LYS A 12 -38.16 -56.38 -44.51
C LYS A 12 -39.38 -55.46 -44.47
N VAL A 13 -39.36 -54.35 -45.22
CA VAL A 13 -40.49 -53.42 -45.37
C VAL A 13 -41.66 -54.09 -46.10
N ARG A 14 -41.39 -54.79 -47.21
CA ARG A 14 -42.41 -55.59 -47.92
C ARG A 14 -43.02 -56.69 -47.04
N ALA A 15 -42.19 -57.41 -46.27
CA ALA A 15 -42.66 -58.44 -45.33
C ALA A 15 -43.51 -57.88 -44.17
N ALA A 16 -43.28 -56.63 -43.77
CA ALA A 16 -44.03 -55.94 -42.71
C ALA A 16 -45.32 -55.26 -43.22
N GLN A 17 -45.66 -55.41 -44.51
CA GLN A 17 -46.80 -54.75 -45.18
C GLN A 17 -46.81 -53.21 -45.01
N LEU A 18 -45.63 -52.60 -44.86
CA LEU A 18 -45.48 -51.15 -44.83
C LEU A 18 -45.18 -50.64 -46.25
N GLY A 19 -45.85 -49.55 -46.64
CA GLY A 19 -45.63 -48.89 -47.91
C GLY A 19 -44.33 -48.08 -47.94
N GLY A 20 -43.83 -47.82 -49.13
CA GLY A 20 -42.73 -46.90 -49.38
C GLY A 20 -42.81 -46.35 -50.79
N VAL A 21 -42.20 -45.21 -51.06
CA VAL A 21 -41.95 -44.73 -52.42
C VAL A 21 -40.65 -45.39 -52.89
N ASP A 22 -40.71 -46.18 -53.97
CA ASP A 22 -39.52 -46.80 -54.54
C ASP A 22 -38.80 -45.84 -55.47
N ALA A 23 -39.56 -45.27 -56.41
CA ALA A 23 -39.06 -44.38 -57.46
C ALA A 23 -40.11 -43.34 -57.85
N VAL A 24 -39.63 -42.21 -58.36
CA VAL A 24 -40.45 -41.13 -58.91
C VAL A 24 -39.87 -40.78 -60.27
N GLU A 25 -40.67 -40.95 -61.30
CA GLU A 25 -40.35 -40.62 -62.69
C GLU A 25 -41.15 -39.38 -63.11
N VAL A 26 -40.56 -38.54 -63.95
CA VAL A 26 -41.19 -37.31 -64.44
C VAL A 26 -41.51 -37.50 -65.92
N SER A 27 -42.71 -37.10 -66.33
CA SER A 27 -43.07 -37.02 -67.75
C SER A 27 -42.25 -35.95 -68.49
N ASP A 28 -42.14 -36.09 -69.82
CA ASP A 28 -41.38 -35.17 -70.68
C ASP A 28 -41.87 -33.71 -70.61
N ASP A 29 -43.15 -33.47 -70.30
CA ASP A 29 -43.73 -32.13 -70.12
C ASP A 29 -43.40 -31.51 -68.75
N GLY A 30 -42.87 -32.29 -67.81
CA GLY A 30 -42.51 -31.87 -66.47
C GLY A 30 -43.70 -31.58 -65.55
N LEU A 31 -44.93 -31.94 -65.92
CA LEU A 31 -46.14 -31.64 -65.14
C LEU A 31 -46.75 -32.87 -64.47
N LEU A 32 -46.39 -34.09 -64.88
CA LEU A 32 -46.89 -35.32 -64.28
C LEU A 32 -45.74 -36.12 -63.65
N LEU A 33 -45.91 -36.51 -62.38
CA LEU A 33 -45.01 -37.44 -61.70
C LEU A 33 -45.65 -38.81 -61.61
N THR A 34 -44.92 -39.84 -62.04
CA THR A 34 -45.30 -41.24 -61.83
C THR A 34 -44.50 -41.80 -60.66
N VAL A 35 -45.17 -42.02 -59.54
CA VAL A 35 -44.60 -42.52 -58.31
C VAL A 35 -44.89 -44.01 -58.21
N THR A 36 -43.85 -44.84 -58.18
CA THR A 36 -43.98 -46.29 -58.01
C THR A 36 -43.77 -46.66 -56.54
N PHE A 37 -44.68 -47.45 -55.98
CA PHE A 37 -44.62 -47.84 -54.58
C PHE A 37 -43.76 -49.09 -54.34
N LEU A 38 -43.27 -49.25 -53.12
CA LEU A 38 -42.84 -50.52 -52.55
C LEU A 38 -44.10 -51.18 -51.96
N GLY A 39 -44.76 -52.04 -52.72
CA GLY A 39 -46.03 -52.68 -52.37
C GLY A 39 -47.25 -51.97 -52.98
N LYS A 40 -48.41 -52.10 -52.30
CA LYS A 40 -49.69 -51.55 -52.75
C LYS A 40 -49.95 -50.13 -52.25
N ALA A 41 -50.64 -49.32 -53.06
CA ALA A 41 -50.91 -47.93 -52.77
C ALA A 41 -52.01 -47.79 -51.69
N PRO A 42 -51.81 -46.94 -50.67
CA PRO A 42 -52.81 -46.73 -49.62
C PRO A 42 -54.09 -46.09 -50.18
N HIS A 43 -55.22 -46.32 -49.49
CA HIS A 43 -56.51 -45.74 -49.88
C HIS A 43 -56.65 -44.33 -49.28
N GLY A 44 -57.20 -43.39 -50.05
CA GLY A 44 -57.51 -42.03 -49.58
C GLY A 44 -56.39 -41.00 -49.73
N LEU A 45 -55.41 -41.23 -50.63
CA LEU A 45 -54.42 -40.20 -50.99
C LEU A 45 -55.06 -39.10 -51.85
N GLY A 46 -54.94 -37.86 -51.41
CA GLY A 46 -55.26 -36.67 -52.19
C GLY A 46 -54.03 -35.79 -52.47
N PRO A 47 -54.17 -34.72 -53.28
CA PRO A 47 -53.11 -33.74 -53.52
C PRO A 47 -52.53 -33.14 -52.24
N GLU A 48 -53.35 -32.99 -51.20
CA GLU A 48 -52.96 -32.51 -49.88
C GLU A 48 -52.00 -33.44 -49.11
N ASN A 49 -51.79 -34.68 -49.58
CA ASN A 49 -50.82 -35.62 -48.99
C ASN A 49 -49.47 -35.63 -49.70
N VAL A 50 -49.32 -34.91 -50.81
CA VAL A 50 -48.09 -34.88 -51.58
C VAL A 50 -47.33 -33.58 -51.29
N ARG A 51 -46.13 -33.74 -50.76
CA ARG A 51 -45.22 -32.62 -50.49
C ARG A 51 -44.00 -32.70 -51.38
N ILE A 52 -43.74 -31.63 -52.13
CA ILE A 52 -42.55 -31.51 -52.98
C ILE A 52 -41.67 -30.40 -52.41
N ASP A 53 -40.53 -30.80 -51.86
CA ASP A 53 -39.51 -29.88 -51.36
C ASP A 53 -38.31 -29.87 -52.32
N GLY A 54 -37.70 -28.71 -52.53
CA GLY A 54 -36.50 -28.57 -53.36
C GLY A 54 -36.62 -27.44 -54.37
N GLY A 55 -35.66 -27.41 -55.30
CA GLY A 55 -35.50 -26.34 -56.29
C GLY A 55 -34.63 -25.19 -55.80
N ARG A 56 -33.85 -24.59 -56.70
CA ARG A 56 -33.05 -23.38 -56.40
C ARG A 56 -33.71 -22.13 -56.96
N ARG A 57 -34.23 -22.19 -58.18
CA ARG A 57 -34.93 -21.08 -58.84
C ARG A 57 -36.44 -21.22 -58.74
N ILE A 58 -36.97 -22.44 -58.87
CA ILE A 58 -38.40 -22.71 -58.82
C ILE A 58 -38.68 -23.51 -57.54
N THR A 59 -39.34 -22.90 -56.56
CA THR A 59 -39.69 -23.53 -55.29
C THR A 59 -41.19 -23.43 -55.05
N GLY A 60 -41.74 -24.25 -54.14
CA GLY A 60 -43.16 -24.20 -53.77
C GLY A 60 -44.10 -24.83 -54.80
N ILE A 61 -43.65 -25.87 -55.50
CA ILE A 61 -44.48 -26.66 -56.43
C ILE A 61 -45.50 -27.46 -55.62
N THR A 62 -46.77 -27.43 -56.04
CA THR A 62 -47.86 -28.15 -55.35
C THR A 62 -48.52 -29.16 -56.26
N ALA A 63 -48.94 -30.28 -55.68
CA ALA A 63 -49.80 -31.24 -56.36
C ALA A 63 -51.20 -30.64 -56.53
N VAL A 64 -51.74 -30.68 -57.74
CA VAL A 64 -53.08 -30.20 -58.11
C VAL A 64 -54.07 -31.34 -58.16
N ASP A 65 -53.63 -32.50 -58.67
CA ASP A 65 -54.45 -33.70 -58.78
C ASP A 65 -53.62 -34.97 -58.55
N VAL A 66 -54.25 -36.01 -58.03
CA VAL A 66 -53.62 -37.27 -57.66
C VAL A 66 -54.54 -38.42 -58.04
N SER A 67 -54.04 -39.34 -58.87
CA SER A 67 -54.76 -40.55 -59.26
C SER A 67 -53.91 -41.80 -59.04
N VAL A 68 -54.53 -42.83 -58.44
CA VAL A 68 -53.86 -44.10 -58.15
C VAL A 68 -54.31 -45.14 -59.18
N GLU A 69 -53.35 -45.74 -59.87
CA GLU A 69 -53.57 -46.92 -60.69
C GLU A 69 -53.16 -48.16 -59.87
N ARG A 70 -54.13 -49.00 -59.57
CA ARG A 70 -53.92 -50.23 -58.78
C ARG A 70 -53.86 -51.43 -59.71
N GLU A 71 -52.81 -52.23 -59.56
CA GLU A 71 -52.64 -53.45 -60.33
C GLU A 71 -53.32 -54.63 -59.63
N GLU A 72 -54.11 -55.40 -60.40
CA GLU A 72 -54.86 -56.56 -59.88
C GLU A 72 -53.92 -57.72 -59.50
N ASP A 73 -52.72 -57.79 -60.09
CA ASP A 73 -51.70 -58.78 -59.71
C ASP A 73 -51.02 -58.38 -58.38
N PRO A 74 -51.08 -59.22 -57.33
CA PRO A 74 -50.47 -58.91 -56.03
C PRO A 74 -48.94 -58.74 -56.06
N GLU A 75 -48.25 -59.28 -57.07
CA GLU A 75 -46.79 -59.24 -57.14
C GLU A 75 -46.25 -57.96 -57.82
N LEU A 76 -47.10 -57.19 -58.50
CA LEU A 76 -46.74 -55.91 -59.12
C LEU A 76 -47.08 -54.71 -58.22
N ASP A 77 -46.20 -53.71 -58.22
CA ASP A 77 -46.31 -52.51 -57.40
C ASP A 77 -47.32 -51.52 -58.00
N ASP A 78 -48.15 -50.89 -57.15
CA ASP A 78 -49.11 -49.88 -57.61
C ASP A 78 -48.40 -48.57 -57.98
N ARG A 79 -49.04 -47.78 -58.83
CA ARG A 79 -48.51 -46.48 -59.30
C ARG A 79 -49.43 -45.34 -58.89
N LEU A 80 -48.83 -44.21 -58.56
CA LEU A 80 -49.51 -42.96 -58.30
C LEU A 80 -49.08 -41.90 -59.32
N TYR A 81 -50.03 -41.36 -60.05
CA TYR A 81 -49.82 -40.23 -60.93
C TYR A 81 -50.19 -38.95 -60.20
N VAL A 82 -49.22 -38.04 -60.06
CA VAL A 82 -49.38 -36.74 -59.40
C VAL A 82 -49.21 -35.64 -60.44
N THR A 83 -50.27 -34.89 -60.70
CA THR A 83 -50.25 -33.72 -61.58
C THR A 83 -49.86 -32.47 -60.80
N LEU A 84 -48.87 -31.74 -61.29
CA LEU A 84 -48.29 -30.57 -60.64
C LEU A 84 -48.83 -29.27 -61.22
N ASP A 85 -48.78 -28.20 -60.43
CA ASP A 85 -49.20 -26.86 -60.89
C ASP A 85 -48.21 -26.24 -61.89
N ARG A 86 -46.93 -26.65 -61.81
CA ARG A 86 -45.86 -26.21 -62.72
C ARG A 86 -44.68 -27.19 -62.73
N ALA A 87 -43.90 -27.14 -63.82
CA ALA A 87 -42.65 -27.88 -63.92
C ALA A 87 -41.54 -27.18 -63.13
N GLY A 88 -40.66 -27.98 -62.50
CA GLY A 88 -39.50 -27.46 -61.78
C GLY A 88 -38.28 -27.16 -62.67
N ASP A 89 -37.22 -26.68 -62.03
CA ASP A 89 -35.90 -26.48 -62.66
C ASP A 89 -35.07 -27.77 -62.71
N THR A 90 -33.81 -27.70 -63.16
CA THR A 90 -32.89 -28.86 -63.24
C THR A 90 -32.29 -29.28 -61.89
N SER A 91 -32.72 -28.68 -60.77
CA SER A 91 -32.25 -29.08 -59.44
C SER A 91 -32.87 -30.42 -59.01
N ARG A 92 -32.31 -31.04 -57.98
CA ARG A 92 -32.89 -32.23 -57.36
C ARG A 92 -34.05 -31.83 -56.43
N TYR A 93 -35.23 -32.41 -56.65
CA TYR A 93 -36.43 -32.27 -55.83
C TYR A 93 -36.65 -33.54 -55.01
N ARG A 94 -37.47 -33.44 -53.97
CA ARG A 94 -37.87 -34.56 -53.12
C ARG A 94 -39.37 -34.58 -52.95
N LEU A 95 -40.00 -35.65 -53.43
CA LEU A 95 -41.40 -35.95 -53.18
C LEU A 95 -41.51 -36.77 -51.89
N SER A 96 -42.39 -36.35 -50.99
CA SER A 96 -42.71 -37.04 -49.74
C SER A 96 -44.21 -37.21 -49.63
N LEU A 97 -44.66 -38.40 -49.20
CA LEU A 97 -46.06 -38.66 -48.89
C LEU A 97 -46.28 -38.53 -47.40
N VAL A 98 -47.13 -37.57 -47.03
CA VAL A 98 -47.28 -37.07 -45.67
C VAL A 98 -48.74 -36.99 -45.24
N GLU A 99 -48.99 -37.06 -43.94
CA GLU A 99 -50.31 -36.71 -43.40
C GLU A 99 -50.60 -35.22 -43.57
N THR A 100 -51.88 -34.88 -43.66
CA THR A 100 -52.32 -33.49 -43.67
C THR A 100 -52.14 -32.86 -42.30
N ASP A 101 -51.68 -31.61 -42.29
CA ASP A 101 -51.70 -30.79 -41.09
C ASP A 101 -53.14 -30.42 -40.67
N PRO A 102 -53.36 -29.81 -39.49
CA PRO A 102 -54.69 -29.44 -39.01
C PRO A 102 -55.45 -28.45 -39.91
N TYR A 103 -54.80 -27.84 -40.91
CA TYR A 103 -55.38 -26.87 -41.85
C TYR A 103 -55.60 -27.45 -43.25
N GLY A 104 -55.43 -28.77 -43.43
CA GLY A 104 -55.66 -29.46 -44.69
C GLY A 104 -54.54 -29.28 -45.73
N ARG A 105 -53.31 -28.96 -45.30
CA ARG A 105 -52.12 -28.85 -46.17
C ARG A 105 -51.15 -30.01 -45.93
N PRO A 106 -50.22 -30.31 -46.86
CA PRO A 106 -49.24 -31.37 -46.63
C PRO A 106 -48.35 -31.08 -45.42
N GLY A 107 -48.38 -31.97 -44.42
CA GLY A 107 -47.60 -31.87 -43.19
C GLY A 107 -46.13 -32.29 -43.36
N THR A 108 -45.52 -32.76 -42.27
CA THR A 108 -44.12 -33.26 -42.25
C THR A 108 -44.00 -34.71 -41.81
N GLU A 109 -45.07 -35.30 -41.26
CA GLU A 109 -45.04 -36.69 -40.79
C GLU A 109 -45.41 -37.65 -41.92
N PRO A 110 -44.76 -38.83 -42.02
CA PRO A 110 -45.06 -39.83 -43.05
C PRO A 110 -46.54 -40.24 -43.03
N PHE A 111 -47.13 -40.42 -44.22
CA PHE A 111 -48.50 -40.92 -44.32
C PHE A 111 -48.65 -42.28 -43.62
N ARG A 112 -49.74 -42.48 -42.88
CA ARG A 112 -49.94 -43.68 -42.06
C ARG A 112 -49.78 -44.96 -42.88
N GLY A 113 -48.96 -45.88 -42.36
CA GLY A 113 -48.65 -47.15 -43.02
C GLY A 113 -47.41 -47.12 -43.91
N PHE A 114 -46.70 -45.99 -44.01
CA PHE A 114 -45.40 -45.91 -44.69
C PHE A 114 -44.22 -46.08 -43.73
N ASP A 115 -43.13 -46.66 -44.23
CA ASP A 115 -41.87 -46.72 -43.49
C ASP A 115 -41.27 -45.31 -43.32
N GLN A 116 -40.80 -45.00 -42.11
CA GLN A 116 -40.24 -43.69 -41.76
C GLN A 116 -39.09 -43.24 -42.67
N ARG A 117 -38.36 -44.17 -43.31
CA ARG A 117 -37.27 -43.83 -44.24
C ARG A 117 -37.74 -43.79 -45.69
N TYR A 118 -38.63 -44.69 -46.09
CA TYR A 118 -39.04 -44.85 -47.49
C TYR A 118 -40.30 -44.06 -47.88
N HIS A 119 -40.86 -43.21 -47.03
CA HIS A 119 -42.00 -42.34 -47.40
C HIS A 119 -41.67 -41.19 -48.38
N ARG A 120 -40.42 -41.08 -48.82
CA ARG A 120 -39.94 -40.02 -49.69
C ARG A 120 -38.91 -40.53 -50.69
N ALA A 121 -38.89 -39.94 -51.88
CA ALA A 121 -37.91 -40.20 -52.92
C ALA A 121 -37.49 -38.90 -53.62
N THR A 122 -36.26 -38.87 -54.10
CA THR A 122 -35.70 -37.73 -54.82
C THR A 122 -35.80 -37.94 -56.33
N PHE A 123 -36.11 -36.88 -57.06
CA PHE A 123 -36.21 -36.89 -58.52
C PHE A 123 -35.69 -35.56 -59.10
N ALA A 124 -35.54 -35.49 -60.42
CA ALA A 124 -35.23 -34.25 -61.15
C ALA A 124 -36.11 -34.18 -62.40
N PHE A 125 -36.53 -32.98 -62.81
CA PHE A 125 -37.45 -32.80 -63.94
C PHE A 125 -36.82 -33.09 -65.31
N ARG A 126 -35.49 -32.99 -65.43
CA ARG A 126 -34.76 -33.24 -66.67
C ARG A 126 -33.44 -33.97 -66.39
N PRO A 127 -33.46 -35.29 -66.18
CA PRO A 127 -32.26 -36.06 -65.87
C PRO A 127 -31.22 -36.03 -67.00
N ASP A 128 -31.64 -35.84 -68.26
CA ASP A 128 -30.77 -35.91 -69.44
C ASP A 128 -30.21 -34.55 -69.93
N CYS A 129 -30.32 -33.48 -69.13
CA CYS A 129 -29.83 -32.16 -69.50
C CYS A 129 -28.50 -31.86 -68.77
N PRO A 130 -27.33 -31.99 -69.39
CA PRO A 130 -26.05 -31.67 -68.76
C PRO A 130 -25.98 -30.16 -68.52
N THR A 131 -25.87 -29.75 -67.27
CA THR A 131 -25.65 -28.35 -66.92
C THR A 131 -24.20 -27.98 -67.23
N PRO A 132 -23.88 -26.80 -67.81
CA PRO A 132 -22.50 -26.40 -68.14
C PRO A 132 -21.63 -26.07 -66.89
N PHE A 133 -22.06 -26.53 -65.72
CA PHE A 133 -21.30 -26.58 -64.47
C PHE A 133 -21.04 -28.04 -64.07
N ASP A 134 -20.69 -28.85 -65.07
CA ASP A 134 -20.10 -30.17 -64.89
C ASP A 134 -18.67 -29.99 -64.37
N CYS A 135 -18.55 -29.91 -63.04
CA CYS A 135 -17.37 -30.44 -62.38
C CYS A 135 -17.66 -31.93 -62.16
N GLU A 136 -16.87 -32.78 -62.81
CA GLU A 136 -16.69 -34.21 -62.57
C GLU A 136 -17.15 -34.68 -61.17
N GLU A 137 -18.17 -35.52 -61.13
CA GLU A 137 -18.40 -36.45 -60.03
C GLU A 137 -17.46 -37.64 -60.23
N ASP A 138 -16.26 -37.57 -59.65
CA ASP A 138 -15.44 -38.76 -59.41
C ASP A 138 -15.95 -39.48 -58.14
N ASP A 139 -16.19 -40.78 -58.30
CA ASP A 139 -16.53 -41.74 -57.24
C ASP A 139 -15.37 -41.82 -56.20
N PRO A 140 -15.63 -42.25 -54.96
CA PRO A 140 -14.75 -42.06 -53.81
C PRO A 140 -13.60 -43.07 -53.81
N GLU A 141 -12.54 -42.80 -54.58
CA GLU A 141 -11.23 -43.34 -54.26
C GLU A 141 -10.50 -42.39 -53.31
N GLN A 142 -10.13 -42.97 -52.17
CA GLN A 142 -9.46 -42.35 -51.03
C GLN A 142 -8.17 -41.63 -51.46
N SER A 143 -8.25 -40.33 -51.76
CA SER A 143 -7.15 -39.42 -51.48
C SER A 143 -7.38 -38.83 -50.10
N GLY A 144 -7.00 -39.62 -49.10
CA GLY A 144 -6.92 -39.15 -47.73
C GLY A 144 -5.90 -38.03 -47.67
N PHE A 145 -6.35 -36.78 -47.68
CA PHE A 145 -5.69 -35.83 -46.80
C PHE A 145 -5.84 -36.43 -45.41
N PRO A 146 -4.74 -36.81 -44.72
CA PRO A 146 -4.86 -37.17 -43.33
C PRO A 146 -5.60 -36.03 -42.65
N ALA A 147 -6.61 -36.36 -41.83
CA ALA A 147 -7.28 -35.38 -41.01
C ALA A 147 -6.19 -34.50 -40.38
N ALA A 148 -6.32 -33.17 -40.49
CA ALA A 148 -5.36 -32.27 -39.88
C ALA A 148 -5.10 -32.77 -38.45
N PRO A 149 -3.84 -32.94 -38.03
CA PRO A 149 -3.54 -33.50 -36.72
C PRO A 149 -4.34 -32.71 -35.69
N VAL A 150 -5.06 -33.44 -34.84
CA VAL A 150 -5.78 -32.82 -33.73
C VAL A 150 -4.72 -32.16 -32.86
N VAL A 151 -4.61 -30.83 -32.96
CA VAL A 151 -3.71 -30.07 -32.11
C VAL A 151 -4.33 -30.05 -30.72
N ASP A 152 -3.81 -30.89 -29.84
CA ASP A 152 -4.16 -30.85 -28.43
C ASP A 152 -3.44 -29.65 -27.78
N TYR A 153 -4.17 -28.54 -27.65
CA TYR A 153 -3.62 -27.30 -27.07
C TYR A 153 -3.30 -27.40 -25.58
N THR A 154 -3.66 -28.50 -24.92
CA THR A 154 -3.45 -28.73 -23.48
C THR A 154 -2.23 -29.59 -23.17
N ALA A 155 -1.75 -30.40 -24.12
CA ALA A 155 -0.58 -31.26 -23.97
C ALA A 155 0.63 -30.64 -24.68
N ARG A 156 1.51 -29.98 -23.90
CA ARG A 156 2.63 -29.17 -24.39
C ARG A 156 4.00 -29.64 -23.89
N ASP A 157 4.14 -30.94 -23.63
CA ASP A 157 5.43 -31.54 -23.30
C ASP A 157 6.24 -31.86 -24.57
N TYR A 158 7.53 -32.11 -24.40
CA TYR A 158 8.46 -32.44 -25.49
C TYR A 158 7.93 -33.52 -26.44
N ASP A 159 7.44 -34.64 -25.90
CA ASP A 159 6.99 -35.78 -26.70
C ASP A 159 5.75 -35.44 -27.53
N THR A 160 4.81 -34.69 -26.95
CA THR A 160 3.60 -34.27 -27.66
C THR A 160 3.92 -33.23 -28.74
N ILE A 161 4.77 -32.25 -28.46
CA ILE A 161 5.18 -31.24 -29.46
C ILE A 161 5.97 -31.90 -30.60
N ARG A 162 6.91 -32.80 -30.27
CA ARG A 162 7.68 -33.57 -31.27
C ARG A 162 6.73 -34.36 -32.17
N LYS A 163 5.75 -35.05 -31.59
CA LYS A 163 4.74 -35.79 -32.34
C LYS A 163 3.90 -34.88 -33.23
N LEU A 164 3.41 -33.75 -32.73
CA LEU A 164 2.64 -32.78 -33.51
C LEU A 164 3.44 -32.21 -34.69
N LEU A 165 4.73 -31.91 -34.49
CA LEU A 165 5.61 -31.46 -35.56
C LEU A 165 5.82 -32.54 -36.62
N LEU A 166 6.05 -33.79 -36.21
CA LEU A 166 6.19 -34.92 -37.15
C LEU A 166 4.88 -35.21 -37.90
N ASP A 167 3.74 -35.20 -37.22
CA ASP A 167 2.42 -35.39 -37.83
C ASP A 167 2.12 -34.27 -38.84
N ARG A 168 2.55 -33.03 -38.54
CA ARG A 168 2.43 -31.90 -39.48
C ARG A 168 3.38 -32.04 -40.67
N LEU A 169 4.63 -32.46 -40.44
CA LEU A 169 5.61 -32.67 -41.53
C LEU A 169 5.21 -33.81 -42.45
N ALA A 170 4.55 -34.85 -41.94
CA ALA A 170 3.97 -35.92 -42.76
C ALA A 170 2.91 -35.39 -43.74
N LEU A 171 2.26 -34.26 -43.42
CA LEU A 171 1.29 -33.59 -44.29
C LEU A 171 1.93 -32.60 -45.28
N THR A 172 2.85 -31.76 -44.78
CA THR A 172 3.41 -30.67 -45.57
C THR A 172 4.58 -31.11 -46.45
N THR A 173 5.25 -32.19 -46.06
CA THR A 173 6.48 -32.68 -46.69
C THR A 173 6.48 -34.21 -46.76
N PRO A 174 5.50 -34.84 -47.47
CA PRO A 174 5.28 -36.28 -47.45
C PRO A 174 6.46 -37.11 -47.97
N ASP A 175 7.33 -36.52 -48.79
CA ASP A 175 8.53 -37.17 -49.33
C ASP A 175 9.67 -37.34 -48.31
N TRP A 176 9.60 -36.66 -47.16
CA TRP A 176 10.58 -36.79 -46.08
C TRP A 176 10.20 -37.93 -45.12
N VAL A 177 10.74 -39.12 -45.41
CA VAL A 177 10.42 -40.39 -44.71
C VAL A 177 11.44 -40.74 -43.63
N GLU A 178 12.60 -40.06 -43.58
CA GLU A 178 13.70 -40.39 -42.66
C GLU A 178 13.32 -40.14 -41.19
N ARG A 179 13.69 -41.07 -40.31
CA ARG A 179 13.37 -41.07 -38.87
C ARG A 179 14.58 -41.41 -37.99
N ASN A 180 15.77 -41.52 -38.58
CA ASN A 180 17.00 -41.73 -37.86
C ASN A 180 17.34 -40.51 -36.98
N PRO A 181 17.72 -40.70 -35.70
CA PRO A 181 18.20 -39.62 -34.84
C PRO A 181 19.39 -38.82 -35.42
N ALA A 182 20.18 -39.42 -36.30
CA ALA A 182 21.30 -38.75 -36.97
C ALA A 182 20.88 -37.88 -38.17
N ASP A 183 19.60 -37.91 -38.57
CA ASP A 183 19.09 -37.05 -39.64
C ASP A 183 18.98 -35.59 -39.19
N LEU A 184 19.37 -34.67 -40.07
CA LEU A 184 19.35 -33.24 -39.78
C LEU A 184 17.92 -32.73 -39.59
N GLY A 185 16.95 -33.22 -40.36
CA GLY A 185 15.54 -32.87 -40.21
C GLY A 185 14.98 -33.34 -38.88
N MET A 186 15.31 -34.56 -38.46
CA MET A 186 14.93 -35.10 -37.15
C MET A 186 15.55 -34.29 -36.02
N THR A 187 16.84 -33.93 -36.13
CA THR A 187 17.54 -33.07 -35.16
C THR A 187 16.86 -31.71 -35.02
N LEU A 188 16.46 -31.09 -36.13
CA LEU A 188 15.75 -29.80 -36.11
C LEU A 188 14.37 -29.91 -35.46
N VAL A 189 13.62 -30.98 -35.73
CA VAL A 189 12.33 -31.24 -35.08
C VAL A 189 12.49 -31.42 -33.57
N GLU A 190 13.52 -32.15 -33.14
CA GLU A 190 13.81 -32.36 -31.72
C GLU A 190 14.26 -31.07 -31.03
N LEU A 191 15.08 -30.25 -31.68
CA LEU A 191 15.44 -28.92 -31.19
C LEU A 191 14.23 -28.01 -31.05
N LEU A 192 13.34 -27.98 -32.06
CA LEU A 192 12.11 -27.18 -32.01
C LEU A 192 11.14 -27.68 -30.94
N ALA A 193 10.99 -29.00 -30.79
CA ALA A 193 10.17 -29.59 -29.74
C ALA A 193 10.71 -29.26 -28.35
N TYR A 194 12.04 -29.34 -28.17
CA TYR A 194 12.70 -28.94 -26.93
C TYR A 194 12.50 -27.44 -26.65
N THR A 195 12.69 -26.56 -27.63
CA THR A 195 12.41 -25.12 -27.47
C THR A 195 10.94 -24.86 -27.15
N GLY A 196 10.01 -25.57 -27.79
CA GLY A 196 8.58 -25.47 -27.52
C GLY A 196 8.21 -25.87 -26.10
N ASP A 197 8.76 -26.99 -25.61
CA ASP A 197 8.60 -27.46 -24.22
C ASP A 197 9.17 -26.43 -23.23
N GLN A 198 10.36 -25.90 -23.48
CA GLN A 198 10.95 -24.84 -22.65
C GLN A 198 10.11 -23.56 -22.63
N ILE A 199 9.55 -23.14 -23.77
CA ILE A 199 8.64 -21.99 -23.84
C ILE A 199 7.35 -22.28 -23.08
N SER A 200 6.77 -23.48 -23.22
CA SER A 200 5.56 -23.86 -22.50
C SER A 200 5.79 -23.84 -20.99
N TYR A 201 6.90 -24.42 -20.51
CA TYR A 201 7.29 -24.36 -19.12
C TYR A 201 7.43 -22.91 -18.61
N GLN A 202 8.05 -22.03 -19.41
CA GLN A 202 8.17 -20.60 -19.06
C GLN A 202 6.79 -19.91 -18.99
N GLN A 203 5.87 -20.24 -19.90
CA GLN A 203 4.50 -19.71 -19.87
C GLN A 203 3.76 -20.15 -18.60
N ASP A 204 3.85 -21.42 -18.22
CA ASP A 204 3.22 -21.94 -17.00
C ASP A 204 3.82 -21.31 -15.74
N ALA A 205 5.14 -21.11 -15.72
CA ALA A 205 5.81 -20.40 -14.64
C ALA A 205 5.33 -18.94 -14.53
N VAL A 206 5.18 -18.22 -15.66
CA VAL A 206 4.63 -16.85 -15.66
C VAL A 206 3.16 -16.82 -15.25
N ALA A 207 2.36 -17.77 -15.72
CA ALA A 207 0.94 -17.88 -15.37
C ALA A 207 0.74 -18.16 -13.87
N THR A 208 1.61 -18.99 -13.28
CA THR A 208 1.63 -19.22 -11.83
C THR A 208 1.86 -17.92 -11.05
N GLU A 209 2.70 -17.03 -11.56
CA GLU A 209 2.99 -15.74 -10.92
C GLU A 209 1.93 -14.65 -11.17
N ALA A 210 0.92 -14.90 -12.00
CA ALA A 210 -0.03 -13.88 -12.47
C ALA A 210 -1.17 -13.54 -11.49
N TYR A 211 -1.35 -14.32 -10.42
CA TYR A 211 -2.39 -14.11 -9.41
C TYR A 211 -1.80 -14.23 -8.01
N LEU A 212 -2.35 -13.46 -7.06
CA LEU A 212 -1.88 -13.47 -5.66
C LEU A 212 -1.92 -14.87 -5.04
N ASP A 213 -2.96 -15.65 -5.34
CA ASP A 213 -3.19 -16.99 -4.75
C ASP A 213 -2.19 -18.05 -5.28
N THR A 214 -1.76 -17.91 -6.54
CA THR A 214 -0.86 -18.86 -7.20
C THR A 214 0.61 -18.44 -7.17
N ALA A 215 0.88 -17.14 -7.00
CA ALA A 215 2.23 -16.60 -7.06
C ALA A 215 3.13 -17.16 -5.95
N ARG A 216 4.31 -17.63 -6.35
CA ARG A 216 5.30 -18.22 -5.44
C ARG A 216 6.42 -17.25 -5.12
N ARG A 217 6.79 -16.38 -6.06
CA ARG A 217 7.87 -15.41 -5.84
C ARG A 217 7.40 -14.26 -4.96
N ARG A 218 8.22 -13.91 -3.97
CA ARG A 218 8.00 -12.77 -3.08
C ARG A 218 7.75 -11.47 -3.85
N VAL A 219 8.58 -11.21 -4.87
CA VAL A 219 8.50 -9.98 -5.68
C VAL A 219 7.18 -9.89 -6.45
N SER A 220 6.68 -11.02 -6.98
CA SER A 220 5.38 -11.07 -7.65
C SER A 220 4.26 -10.74 -6.67
N VAL A 221 4.26 -11.37 -5.48
CA VAL A 221 3.27 -11.13 -4.44
C VAL A 221 3.29 -9.67 -3.99
N ARG A 222 4.47 -9.10 -3.71
CA ARG A 222 4.63 -7.69 -3.38
C ARG A 222 4.00 -6.77 -4.44
N ARG A 223 4.19 -7.07 -5.73
CA ARG A 223 3.62 -6.26 -6.82
C ARG A 223 2.10 -6.37 -6.91
N HIS A 224 1.52 -7.54 -6.64
CA HIS A 224 0.06 -7.72 -6.58
C HIS A 224 -0.55 -6.93 -5.42
N VAL A 225 -0.02 -7.12 -4.22
CA VAL A 225 -0.60 -6.50 -3.01
C VAL A 225 -0.37 -4.99 -2.96
N ARG A 226 0.63 -4.47 -3.69
CA ARG A 226 0.79 -3.03 -3.90
C ARG A 226 -0.42 -2.39 -4.60
N LEU A 227 -1.16 -3.12 -5.45
CA LEU A 227 -2.35 -2.57 -6.13
C LEU A 227 -3.50 -2.25 -5.17
N ILE A 228 -3.47 -2.81 -3.96
CA ILE A 228 -4.44 -2.57 -2.90
C ILE A 228 -3.81 -1.82 -1.72
N ASP A 229 -2.70 -1.12 -1.96
CA ASP A 229 -1.92 -0.33 -0.99
C ASP A 229 -1.38 -1.15 0.22
N TYR A 230 -1.36 -2.50 0.12
CA TYR A 230 -0.80 -3.34 1.18
C TYR A 230 0.73 -3.26 1.23
N ALA A 231 1.23 -3.00 2.42
CA ALA A 231 2.63 -2.81 2.74
C ALA A 231 3.36 -4.11 3.09
N MET A 232 3.71 -4.92 2.10
CA MET A 232 4.56 -6.08 2.36
C MET A 232 5.97 -5.63 2.78
N HIS A 233 6.39 -5.95 4.01
CA HIS A 233 7.68 -5.52 4.56
C HIS A 233 8.78 -6.56 4.37
N ASP A 234 10.00 -6.10 4.10
CA ASP A 234 11.20 -6.96 3.93
C ASP A 234 11.97 -7.17 5.24
N GLY A 235 11.34 -6.84 6.36
CA GLY A 235 11.92 -6.96 7.69
C GLY A 235 12.31 -5.59 8.25
N CYS A 236 12.90 -5.58 9.43
CA CYS A 236 13.36 -4.37 10.10
C CYS A 236 14.59 -4.69 10.96
N ALA A 237 15.54 -3.77 11.02
CA ALA A 237 16.63 -3.78 11.98
C ALA A 237 16.11 -3.43 13.38
N ALA A 238 16.74 -4.02 14.41
CA ALA A 238 16.44 -3.68 15.79
C ALA A 238 17.08 -2.36 16.19
N ARG A 239 16.44 -1.63 17.11
CA ARG A 239 16.96 -0.43 17.76
C ARG A 239 17.30 -0.67 19.21
N ALA A 240 18.34 0.03 19.68
CA ALA A 240 18.71 0.07 21.08
C ALA A 240 19.18 1.46 21.50
N TYR A 241 19.01 1.75 22.79
CA TYR A 241 19.71 2.84 23.44
C TYR A 241 20.98 2.31 24.08
N VAL A 242 22.12 2.89 23.70
CA VAL A 242 23.42 2.58 24.27
C VAL A 242 23.87 3.74 25.15
N ALA A 243 24.22 3.45 26.39
CA ALA A 243 24.82 4.37 27.33
C ALA A 243 26.34 4.12 27.40
N VAL A 244 27.10 5.21 27.36
CA VAL A 244 28.58 5.17 27.37
C VAL A 244 29.10 5.95 28.57
N GLU A 245 29.77 5.27 29.49
CA GLU A 245 30.52 5.95 30.56
C GLU A 245 31.94 6.23 30.08
N THR A 246 32.53 7.36 30.44
CA THR A 246 33.91 7.75 30.06
C THR A 246 34.70 8.28 31.26
N ALA A 247 36.02 8.11 31.28
CA ALA A 247 36.87 8.71 32.32
C ALA A 247 37.25 10.18 32.03
N GLY A 248 37.00 10.66 30.82
CA GLY A 248 37.29 12.03 30.39
C GLY A 248 36.36 12.52 29.29
N ASP A 249 36.18 13.83 29.17
CA ASP A 249 35.35 14.41 28.11
C ASP A 249 36.00 14.15 26.75
N HIS A 250 35.21 13.65 25.80
CA HIS A 250 35.71 13.24 24.49
C HIS A 250 34.60 13.29 23.44
N THR A 251 34.94 13.58 22.19
CA THR A 251 33.96 13.65 21.09
C THR A 251 34.30 12.61 20.04
N LEU A 252 33.40 11.65 19.85
CA LEU A 252 33.52 10.66 18.78
C LEU A 252 32.90 11.22 17.49
N ALA A 253 33.72 11.28 16.44
CA ALA A 253 33.28 11.78 15.15
C ALA A 253 32.25 10.85 14.48
N PRO A 254 31.32 11.39 13.69
CA PRO A 254 30.33 10.55 13.01
C PRO A 254 30.99 9.53 12.06
N GLY A 255 30.51 8.28 12.07
CA GLY A 255 30.98 7.20 11.20
C GLY A 255 32.25 6.47 11.67
N THR A 256 32.95 7.00 12.68
CA THR A 256 34.22 6.41 13.16
C THR A 256 34.05 5.42 14.31
N TYR A 257 32.85 5.30 14.87
CA TYR A 257 32.54 4.42 16.00
C TYR A 257 31.28 3.59 15.75
N ARG A 258 31.22 2.42 16.39
CA ARG A 258 30.09 1.48 16.40
C ARG A 258 30.02 0.78 17.75
N PHE A 259 29.02 -0.04 17.94
CA PHE A 259 28.88 -0.88 19.13
C PHE A 259 28.73 -2.33 18.72
N ALA A 260 29.20 -3.24 19.57
CA ALA A 260 29.09 -4.66 19.32
C ALA A 260 28.50 -5.39 20.53
N SER A 261 27.71 -6.42 20.21
CA SER A 261 27.33 -7.48 21.13
C SER A 261 28.07 -8.74 20.72
N VAL A 262 28.92 -9.25 21.61
CA VAL A 262 29.75 -10.44 21.36
C VAL A 262 29.20 -11.58 22.20
N ASP A 263 28.80 -12.69 21.58
CA ASP A 263 28.42 -13.89 22.35
C ASP A 263 29.68 -14.59 22.90
N VAL A 264 30.07 -14.19 24.10
CA VAL A 264 31.21 -14.75 24.83
C VAL A 264 31.02 -16.23 25.21
N ARG A 265 29.83 -16.82 25.07
CA ARG A 265 29.60 -18.25 25.37
C ARG A 265 30.29 -19.15 24.35
N ALA A 266 30.44 -18.69 23.11
CA ALA A 266 31.13 -19.42 22.05
C ALA A 266 32.67 -19.32 22.17
N LEU A 267 33.18 -18.36 22.95
CA LEU A 267 34.61 -18.09 23.12
C LEU A 267 35.22 -18.83 24.32
N ASP A 268 36.47 -19.29 24.17
CA ASP A 268 37.28 -19.83 25.26
C ASP A 268 37.44 -18.78 26.37
N PRO A 269 37.38 -19.15 27.67
CA PRO A 269 37.57 -18.21 28.77
C PRO A 269 38.80 -17.30 28.70
N HIS A 270 39.89 -17.72 28.04
CA HIS A 270 41.10 -16.89 27.87
C HIS A 270 41.01 -15.89 26.70
N ASP A 271 40.11 -16.12 25.76
CA ASP A 271 39.92 -15.31 24.55
C ASP A 271 38.69 -14.38 24.67
N ARG A 272 38.05 -14.33 25.85
CA ARG A 272 36.91 -13.45 26.09
C ARG A 272 37.42 -12.01 26.29
N PRO A 273 36.98 -11.04 25.46
CA PRO A 273 37.30 -9.65 25.73
C PRO A 273 36.69 -9.25 27.08
N GLU A 274 37.42 -8.43 27.85
CA GLU A 274 36.87 -7.91 29.11
C GLU A 274 35.61 -7.07 28.80
N PRO A 275 34.50 -7.23 29.55
CA PRO A 275 33.29 -6.43 29.33
C PRO A 275 33.62 -4.94 29.41
N GLY A 276 33.19 -4.15 28.43
CA GLY A 276 33.50 -2.71 28.37
C GLY A 276 34.84 -2.38 27.73
N THR A 277 35.49 -3.30 27.01
CA THR A 277 36.71 -2.95 26.26
C THR A 277 36.36 -2.18 24.99
N VAL A 278 37.10 -1.09 24.74
CA VAL A 278 37.15 -0.45 23.41
C VAL A 278 38.01 -1.33 22.52
N ILE A 279 37.42 -1.85 21.44
CA ILE A 279 38.11 -2.70 20.46
C ILE A 279 38.26 -1.95 19.15
N ASP A 280 39.29 -2.30 18.37
CA ASP A 280 39.43 -1.77 17.02
C ASP A 280 38.70 -2.63 15.99
N GLU A 281 38.63 -2.15 14.74
CA GLU A 281 37.94 -2.86 13.66
C GLU A 281 38.65 -4.16 13.23
N ALA A 282 39.95 -4.32 13.51
CA ALA A 282 40.69 -5.54 13.22
C ALA A 282 40.36 -6.64 14.25
N ASP A 283 40.36 -6.30 15.54
CA ASP A 283 39.93 -7.16 16.64
C ASP A 283 38.46 -7.60 16.45
N LEU A 284 37.60 -6.71 15.96
CA LEU A 284 36.22 -7.05 15.62
C LEU A 284 36.15 -8.12 14.52
N GLY A 285 37.01 -8.04 13.50
CA GLY A 285 37.10 -9.04 12.43
C GLY A 285 37.50 -10.42 12.96
N ASP A 286 38.49 -10.46 13.85
CA ASP A 286 38.95 -11.70 14.49
C ASP A 286 37.86 -12.35 15.38
N LEU A 287 37.05 -11.53 16.05
CA LEU A 287 35.91 -12.00 16.85
C LEU A 287 34.77 -12.54 15.98
N ASP A 288 34.48 -11.89 14.85
CA ASP A 288 33.44 -12.29 13.88
C ASP A 288 33.76 -13.65 13.23
N GLU A 289 35.04 -13.97 13.01
CA GLU A 289 35.45 -15.29 12.52
C GLU A 289 35.26 -16.41 13.56
N ARG A 290 35.26 -16.08 14.86
CA ARG A 290 35.32 -17.05 15.98
C ARG A 290 34.01 -17.18 16.75
N GLY A 291 33.07 -16.25 16.60
CA GLY A 291 31.79 -16.24 17.31
C GLY A 291 30.73 -15.38 16.60
N SER A 292 29.50 -15.41 17.10
CA SER A 292 28.44 -14.52 16.58
C SER A 292 28.60 -13.12 17.16
N VAL A 293 29.00 -12.18 16.32
CA VAL A 293 29.11 -10.76 16.67
C VAL A 293 27.98 -9.99 16.00
N GLU A 294 27.17 -9.30 16.80
CA GLU A 294 26.12 -8.43 16.30
C GLU A 294 26.57 -6.97 16.43
N VAL A 295 26.66 -6.26 15.30
CA VAL A 295 27.12 -4.87 15.25
C VAL A 295 25.94 -3.91 15.20
N PHE A 296 26.08 -2.78 15.89
CA PHE A 296 25.10 -1.71 15.97
C PHE A 296 25.76 -0.38 15.61
N GLU A 297 25.13 0.39 14.74
CA GLU A 297 25.62 1.69 14.28
C GLU A 297 24.68 2.81 14.72
N PRO A 298 25.18 4.03 15.00
CA PRO A 298 24.33 5.18 15.27
C PRO A 298 23.26 5.36 14.19
N VAL A 299 22.01 5.58 14.61
CA VAL A 299 20.90 5.80 13.66
C VAL A 299 21.09 7.10 12.89
N VAL A 300 21.55 8.16 13.57
CA VAL A 300 21.90 9.44 12.95
C VAL A 300 23.40 9.47 12.70
N THR A 301 23.80 9.25 11.45
CA THR A 301 25.22 9.11 11.07
C THR A 301 25.95 10.44 10.92
N ALA A 302 25.28 11.57 11.05
CA ALA A 302 25.87 12.90 10.90
C ALA A 302 26.23 13.56 12.25
N ASP A 303 25.65 13.09 13.35
CA ASP A 303 25.85 13.69 14.67
C ASP A 303 27.10 13.11 15.36
N PRO A 304 27.97 13.97 15.92
CA PRO A 304 29.04 13.50 16.80
C PRO A 304 28.45 13.02 18.13
N LEU A 305 29.10 12.05 18.76
CA LEU A 305 28.76 11.63 20.12
C LEU A 305 29.68 12.34 21.11
N GLU A 306 29.13 13.35 21.79
CA GLU A 306 29.81 14.09 22.85
C GLU A 306 29.70 13.36 24.18
N LEU A 307 30.79 12.76 24.63
CA LEU A 307 30.87 12.07 25.92
C LEU A 307 31.34 13.06 26.98
N ARG A 308 30.59 13.20 28.07
CA ARG A 308 30.95 14.02 29.23
C ARG A 308 31.00 13.18 30.49
N VAL A 309 32.02 13.38 31.33
CA VAL A 309 32.11 12.70 32.63
C VAL A 309 30.93 13.06 33.53
N ALA A 310 30.49 14.33 33.48
CA ALA A 310 29.33 14.82 34.23
C ALA A 310 28.01 14.12 33.83
N HIS A 311 27.96 13.50 32.65
CA HIS A 311 26.78 12.80 32.12
C HIS A 311 26.80 11.29 32.36
N ASN A 312 27.88 10.74 32.92
CA ASN A 312 27.96 9.32 33.27
C ASN A 312 26.88 8.93 34.29
N ALA A 313 26.68 9.74 35.33
CA ALA A 313 25.78 9.44 36.45
C ALA A 313 25.19 10.74 37.02
N ILE A 314 24.05 11.16 36.50
CA ILE A 314 23.36 12.38 36.90
C ILE A 314 22.38 12.04 38.02
N ARG A 315 22.53 12.72 39.16
CA ARG A 315 21.67 12.50 40.34
C ARG A 315 20.38 13.30 40.21
N LEU A 316 19.29 12.77 40.76
CA LEU A 316 18.03 13.50 40.88
C LEU A 316 17.98 14.27 42.20
N TRP A 317 17.45 15.49 42.17
CA TRP A 317 17.32 16.36 43.34
C TRP A 317 16.03 16.04 44.10
N SER A 318 16.15 15.62 45.37
CA SER A 318 15.03 15.20 46.23
C SER A 318 14.44 16.34 47.09
N TRP A 319 14.95 17.58 46.95
CA TRP A 319 14.51 18.75 47.73
C TRP A 319 14.52 18.54 49.25
N GLY A 320 15.50 17.77 49.75
CA GLY A 320 15.62 17.46 51.19
C GLY A 320 14.67 16.38 51.72
N GLY A 321 13.94 15.68 50.84
CA GLY A 321 13.06 14.57 51.23
C GLY A 321 13.82 13.30 51.61
N GLU A 322 13.66 12.83 52.87
CA GLU A 322 14.23 11.55 53.34
C GLU A 322 13.64 10.33 52.61
N VAL A 323 12.41 10.45 52.10
CA VAL A 323 11.74 9.46 51.26
C VAL A 323 11.12 10.19 50.07
N CYS A 324 11.67 10.00 48.88
CA CYS A 324 11.26 10.70 47.67
C CYS A 324 11.08 9.71 46.51
N THR A 325 9.93 9.79 45.82
CA THR A 325 9.60 8.94 44.68
C THR A 325 8.99 9.76 43.55
N LEU A 326 9.46 9.56 42.32
CA LEU A 326 8.74 10.00 41.14
C LEU A 326 7.57 9.05 40.89
N PRO A 327 6.33 9.54 40.81
CA PRO A 327 5.17 8.69 40.60
C PRO A 327 5.14 8.11 39.18
N LYS A 328 4.45 6.98 39.01
CA LYS A 328 4.02 6.51 37.70
C LYS A 328 3.24 7.62 36.99
N GLY A 329 3.55 7.88 35.73
CA GLY A 329 2.96 8.96 34.94
C GLY A 329 3.71 10.30 35.02
N ALA A 330 4.80 10.39 35.80
CA ALA A 330 5.60 11.62 35.85
C ALA A 330 6.21 11.94 34.47
N THR A 331 6.14 13.24 34.11
CA THR A 331 6.69 13.82 32.87
C THR A 331 7.77 14.87 33.14
N SER A 332 8.22 14.97 34.39
CA SER A 332 9.25 15.93 34.79
C SER A 332 10.04 15.41 35.99
N ALA A 333 11.26 15.93 36.12
CA ALA A 333 12.13 15.72 37.27
C ALA A 333 13.08 16.90 37.46
N THR A 334 13.65 16.99 38.65
CA THR A 334 14.74 17.93 38.95
C THR A 334 16.05 17.15 39.01
N LEU A 335 17.04 17.54 38.22
CA LEU A 335 18.39 16.98 38.25
C LEU A 335 19.30 17.85 39.11
N ARG A 336 20.21 17.21 39.82
CA ARG A 336 21.27 17.88 40.57
C ARG A 336 22.41 18.22 39.62
N ASP A 337 22.74 19.49 39.55
CA ASP A 337 23.85 20.01 38.74
C ASP A 337 25.03 20.39 39.65
N ALA A 338 26.13 20.87 39.09
CA ALA A 338 27.25 21.43 39.84
C ALA A 338 27.90 22.55 39.05
N TRP A 339 28.48 23.51 39.76
CA TRP A 339 29.31 24.53 39.13
C TRP A 339 30.65 23.91 38.69
N VAL A 340 31.16 24.32 37.52
CA VAL A 340 32.52 24.00 37.08
C VAL A 340 33.51 24.57 38.10
N ASP A 341 33.31 25.84 38.44
CA ASP A 341 34.01 26.56 39.49
C ASP A 341 32.99 27.07 40.55
N PRO A 342 33.03 26.51 41.78
CA PRO A 342 32.14 26.92 42.86
C PRO A 342 32.31 28.37 43.33
N GLU A 343 33.44 29.02 43.04
CA GLU A 343 33.68 30.41 43.49
C GLU A 343 33.07 31.44 42.54
N THR A 344 33.05 31.15 41.23
CA THR A 344 32.51 32.07 40.22
C THR A 344 31.03 31.85 39.95
N CYS A 345 30.50 30.63 40.17
CA CYS A 345 29.10 30.26 39.92
C CYS A 345 28.58 30.68 38.53
N ARG A 346 29.44 30.61 37.51
CA ARG A 346 29.12 31.01 36.13
C ARG A 346 28.75 29.83 35.25
N ASP A 347 29.60 28.81 35.23
CA ASP A 347 29.51 27.71 34.28
C ASP A 347 29.02 26.43 34.98
N ARG A 348 28.05 25.77 34.37
CA ARG A 348 27.43 24.52 34.85
C ARG A 348 28.15 23.31 34.29
N ARG A 349 28.19 22.21 35.05
CA ARG A 349 28.80 20.94 34.61
C ARG A 349 27.88 20.15 33.70
N LEU A 350 26.56 20.20 33.92
CA LEU A 350 25.60 19.55 33.02
C LEU A 350 25.31 20.46 31.81
N ASP A 351 25.63 19.97 30.61
CA ASP A 351 25.24 20.59 29.34
C ASP A 351 24.16 19.75 28.64
N LEU A 352 22.94 19.75 29.19
CA LEU A 352 21.78 19.08 28.60
C LEU A 352 20.91 20.09 27.85
N LYS A 353 20.36 19.68 26.70
CA LYS A 353 19.53 20.49 25.82
C LYS A 353 18.20 19.78 25.51
N PRO A 354 17.13 20.53 25.17
CA PRO A 354 15.93 19.92 24.61
C PRO A 354 16.29 19.06 23.38
N GLY A 355 15.79 17.82 23.36
CA GLY A 355 16.10 16.80 22.37
C GLY A 355 17.06 15.71 22.86
N ASP A 356 17.83 15.95 23.93
CA ASP A 356 18.73 14.96 24.52
C ASP A 356 17.94 13.81 25.18
N VAL A 357 18.56 12.63 25.25
CA VAL A 357 17.94 11.43 25.85
C VAL A 357 18.60 11.12 27.18
N LEU A 358 17.79 10.86 28.20
CA LEU A 358 18.25 10.33 29.47
C LEU A 358 17.74 8.90 29.66
N VAL A 359 18.60 8.00 30.14
CA VAL A 359 18.14 6.70 30.65
C VAL A 359 18.06 6.79 32.17
N LEU A 360 16.84 6.69 32.70
CA LEU A 360 16.58 6.59 34.13
C LEU A 360 16.66 5.13 34.53
N GLU A 361 17.57 4.78 35.45
CA GLU A 361 17.72 3.42 35.96
C GLU A 361 17.82 3.38 37.48
N GLU A 362 17.16 2.38 38.08
CA GLU A 362 17.36 2.00 39.47
C GLU A 362 18.71 1.27 39.61
N VAL A 363 19.64 1.85 40.37
CA VAL A 363 21.01 1.34 40.58
C VAL A 363 21.21 0.70 41.95
N LYS A 364 20.27 0.88 42.89
CA LYS A 364 20.25 0.24 44.20
C LYS A 364 18.85 -0.26 44.53
N GLY A 365 18.72 -1.39 45.22
CA GLY A 365 17.43 -1.86 45.71
C GLY A 365 16.82 -0.88 46.74
N PRO A 366 15.56 -0.42 46.61
CA PRO A 366 14.97 0.54 47.53
C PRO A 366 14.86 0.03 48.98
N ARG A 367 14.83 -1.29 49.21
CA ARG A 367 14.70 -1.83 50.58
C ARG A 367 16.05 -2.05 51.26
N THR A 368 17.07 -2.39 50.48
CA THR A 368 18.35 -2.88 50.98
C THR A 368 19.49 -1.89 50.78
N GLY A 369 19.35 -0.96 49.82
CA GLY A 369 20.36 0.01 49.44
C GLY A 369 21.59 -0.60 48.75
N THR A 370 21.55 -1.89 48.42
CA THR A 370 22.63 -2.61 47.75
C THR A 370 22.43 -2.58 46.24
N PRO A 371 23.50 -2.42 45.44
CA PRO A 371 23.41 -2.48 43.98
C PRO A 371 22.88 -3.82 43.44
N GLY A 372 23.20 -4.94 44.11
CA GLY A 372 22.78 -6.27 43.68
C GLY A 372 21.27 -6.55 43.77
N ASP A 373 20.52 -5.73 44.52
CA ASP A 373 19.07 -5.85 44.68
C ASP A 373 18.30 -4.82 43.83
N ALA A 374 18.98 -4.06 42.96
CA ALA A 374 18.35 -3.12 42.04
C ALA A 374 17.49 -3.86 41.00
N ALA A 375 16.29 -3.36 40.71
CA ALA A 375 15.38 -4.00 39.75
C ALA A 375 15.76 -3.66 38.29
N PRO A 376 16.23 -4.61 37.46
CA PRO A 376 16.60 -4.31 36.07
C PRO A 376 15.41 -3.93 35.20
N SER A 377 14.19 -4.25 35.61
CA SER A 377 12.95 -3.83 34.97
C SER A 377 12.59 -2.37 35.22
N HIS A 378 13.25 -1.68 36.15
CA HIS A 378 13.04 -0.27 36.47
C HIS A 378 14.04 0.62 35.70
N ARG A 379 13.96 0.53 34.37
CA ARG A 379 14.79 1.30 33.44
C ARG A 379 13.92 1.88 32.35
N GLN A 380 14.08 3.16 32.03
CA GLN A 380 13.30 3.84 31.00
C GLN A 380 14.11 4.96 30.37
N ALA A 381 14.10 5.04 29.04
CA ALA A 381 14.63 6.17 28.29
C ALA A 381 13.55 7.26 28.18
N VAL A 382 13.95 8.52 28.33
CA VAL A 382 13.07 9.69 28.17
C VAL A 382 13.80 10.74 27.32
N ARG A 383 13.10 11.39 26.39
CA ARG A 383 13.65 12.52 25.63
C ARG A 383 13.22 13.85 26.22
N LEU A 384 14.18 14.73 26.46
CA LEU A 384 13.93 16.03 27.08
C LEU A 384 13.21 16.97 26.11
N THR A 385 12.05 17.49 26.52
CA THR A 385 11.29 18.50 25.77
C THR A 385 11.58 19.93 26.23
N SER A 386 11.95 20.09 27.51
CA SER A 386 12.43 21.34 28.08
C SER A 386 13.51 21.07 29.12
N VAL A 387 14.49 21.97 29.16
CA VAL A 387 15.60 21.96 30.10
C VAL A 387 15.74 23.38 30.65
N THR A 388 15.39 23.58 31.92
CA THR A 388 15.35 24.90 32.56
C THR A 388 16.35 24.96 33.72
N PRO A 389 17.44 25.73 33.59
CA PRO A 389 18.39 25.91 34.68
C PRO A 389 17.78 26.70 35.84
N ALA A 390 17.94 26.21 37.07
CA ALA A 390 17.49 26.88 38.29
C ALA A 390 18.53 26.71 39.42
N VAL A 391 18.32 27.40 40.55
CA VAL A 391 19.16 27.29 41.74
C VAL A 391 18.25 27.16 42.95
N ASP A 392 18.45 26.11 43.75
CA ASP A 392 17.84 26.01 45.06
C ASP A 392 18.49 27.06 45.98
N ARG A 393 17.75 28.11 46.31
CA ARG A 393 18.26 29.24 47.09
C ARG A 393 18.52 28.90 48.55
N ILE A 394 17.98 27.79 49.07
CA ILE A 394 18.16 27.38 50.47
C ILE A 394 19.50 26.67 50.62
N GLU A 395 19.78 25.72 49.72
CA GLU A 395 21.00 24.90 49.74
C GLU A 395 22.12 25.46 48.84
N ASP A 396 21.89 26.58 48.16
CA ASP A 396 22.75 27.17 47.12
C ASP A 396 23.18 26.15 46.04
N GLN A 397 22.28 25.20 45.76
CA GLN A 397 22.55 24.06 44.90
C GLN A 397 22.04 24.36 43.48
N PRO A 398 22.90 24.39 42.44
CA PRO A 398 22.43 24.47 41.06
C PRO A 398 21.64 23.20 40.72
N VAL A 399 20.47 23.41 40.12
CA VAL A 399 19.57 22.33 39.69
C VAL A 399 19.14 22.57 38.25
N LEU A 400 18.64 21.51 37.62
CA LEU A 400 18.11 21.54 36.27
C LEU A 400 16.72 20.93 36.28
N GLU A 401 15.70 21.73 35.98
CA GLU A 401 14.33 21.24 35.82
C GLU A 401 14.16 20.72 34.40
N VAL A 402 13.90 19.42 34.29
CA VAL A 402 13.73 18.76 33.00
C VAL A 402 12.30 18.24 32.87
N THR A 403 11.78 18.33 31.64
CA THR A 403 10.48 17.76 31.27
C THR A 403 10.66 16.89 30.03
N TRP A 404 9.80 15.90 29.88
CA TRP A 404 9.73 15.03 28.70
C TRP A 404 8.28 14.84 28.26
N ALA A 405 8.11 14.30 27.06
CA ALA A 405 6.81 14.12 26.42
C ALA A 405 5.91 13.13 27.20
N THR A 406 4.60 13.23 27.02
CA THR A 406 3.61 12.36 27.67
C THR A 406 3.75 10.89 27.29
N GLU A 407 4.24 10.61 26.09
CA GLU A 407 4.53 9.28 25.56
C GLU A 407 5.67 8.60 26.34
N ASP A 408 6.57 9.41 26.90
CA ASP A 408 7.68 9.00 27.76
C ASP A 408 7.34 9.05 29.25
N ALA A 409 6.07 9.25 29.63
CA ALA A 409 5.66 9.26 31.03
C ALA A 409 6.09 7.97 31.75
N LEU A 410 6.56 8.08 32.99
CA LEU A 410 7.11 6.94 33.72
C LEU A 410 6.11 5.78 33.85
N ARG A 411 6.48 4.57 33.42
CA ARG A 411 5.58 3.41 33.45
C ARG A 411 5.45 2.78 34.83
N PHE A 412 6.41 3.07 35.71
CA PHE A 412 6.52 2.60 37.08
C PHE A 412 7.04 3.75 37.97
N PRO A 413 6.78 3.73 39.29
CA PRO A 413 7.35 4.72 40.19
C PRO A 413 8.86 4.50 40.34
N LEU A 414 9.64 5.57 40.39
CA LEU A 414 11.09 5.54 40.62
C LEU A 414 11.39 6.11 42.00
N CYS A 415 12.07 5.34 42.85
CA CYS A 415 12.48 5.80 44.16
C CYS A 415 13.82 6.53 44.05
N LEU A 416 13.89 7.76 44.55
CA LEU A 416 15.10 8.59 44.54
C LEU A 416 15.88 8.41 45.83
N THR A 417 15.16 8.51 46.95
CA THR A 417 15.65 8.35 48.31
C THR A 417 14.64 7.55 49.13
N THR A 418 15.11 6.72 50.05
CA THR A 418 14.28 6.01 51.02
C THR A 418 15.07 5.66 52.27
N ARG A 419 14.44 4.99 53.24
CA ARG A 419 15.12 4.42 54.41
C ARG A 419 15.17 2.90 54.25
N GLY A 420 16.38 2.32 54.28
CA GLY A 420 16.61 0.91 53.98
C GLY A 420 17.80 0.32 54.72
N GLY A 421 17.97 -1.00 54.63
CA GLY A 421 19.03 -1.73 55.34
C GLY A 421 18.70 -2.06 56.82
N ARG A 422 19.66 -2.70 57.53
CA ARG A 422 19.46 -3.16 58.92
C ARG A 422 19.25 -2.02 59.93
N ASP A 423 19.83 -0.85 59.68
CA ASP A 423 19.85 0.30 60.60
C ASP A 423 18.89 1.43 60.20
N CYS A 424 18.05 1.25 59.17
CA CYS A 424 17.08 2.23 58.67
C CYS A 424 17.67 3.63 58.35
N LEU A 425 18.92 3.65 57.87
CA LEU A 425 19.61 4.86 57.41
C LEU A 425 19.07 5.31 56.04
N PRO A 426 19.20 6.62 55.70
CA PRO A 426 18.83 7.12 54.38
C PRO A 426 19.71 6.45 53.30
N VAL A 427 19.06 5.85 52.32
CA VAL A 427 19.65 5.32 51.10
C VAL A 427 19.39 6.35 50.01
N GLU A 428 20.44 7.05 49.61
CA GLU A 428 20.43 8.01 48.50
C GLU A 428 20.91 7.37 47.19
N ASP A 429 20.68 8.06 46.08
CA ASP A 429 21.09 7.67 44.73
C ASP A 429 20.56 6.27 44.36
N ILE A 430 19.28 6.02 44.67
CA ILE A 430 18.59 4.77 44.30
C ILE A 430 18.35 4.73 42.80
N THR A 431 17.93 5.87 42.23
CA THR A 431 17.75 6.09 40.80
C THR A 431 18.78 7.09 40.31
N LEU A 432 19.42 6.79 39.18
CA LEU A 432 20.31 7.70 38.47
C LEU A 432 19.85 7.90 37.03
N ALA A 433 20.20 9.06 36.45
CA ALA A 433 20.02 9.36 35.04
C ALA A 433 21.36 9.26 34.30
N ARG A 434 21.37 8.57 33.16
CA ARG A 434 22.53 8.49 32.24
C ARG A 434 22.30 9.44 31.07
N GLY A 435 23.26 10.33 30.80
CA GLY A 435 23.15 11.36 29.76
C GLY A 435 23.96 11.09 28.49
N ASN A 436 25.02 10.30 28.57
CA ASN A 436 25.80 9.87 27.40
C ASN A 436 25.08 8.73 26.67
N VAL A 437 23.95 9.04 26.04
CA VAL A 437 23.05 8.05 25.42
C VAL A 437 22.93 8.28 23.93
N VAL A 438 23.12 7.22 23.15
CA VAL A 438 22.98 7.21 21.69
C VAL A 438 21.97 6.16 21.25
N LEU A 439 21.17 6.49 20.23
CA LEU A 439 20.27 5.54 19.58
C LEU A 439 21.02 4.85 18.45
N VAL A 440 20.98 3.52 18.42
CA VAL A 440 21.67 2.69 17.42
C VAL A 440 20.71 1.73 16.73
N ASP A 441 20.97 1.44 15.45
CA ASP A 441 20.30 0.42 14.63
C ASP A 441 21.26 -0.77 14.46
N HIS A 442 20.70 -1.98 14.45
CA HIS A 442 21.43 -3.19 14.11
C HIS A 442 21.87 -3.20 12.64
N GLY A 443 23.12 -3.55 12.43
CA GLY A 443 23.73 -3.79 11.12
C GLY A 443 25.12 -3.16 11.00
N ARG A 444 25.92 -3.72 10.09
CA ARG A 444 27.31 -3.35 9.84
C ARG A 444 27.47 -2.79 8.44
N THR A 445 27.91 -1.54 8.34
CA THR A 445 28.34 -0.95 7.07
C THR A 445 29.69 -1.54 6.68
N LEU A 446 29.82 -2.03 5.46
CA LEU A 446 31.08 -2.60 4.97
C LEU A 446 32.05 -1.48 4.57
N HIS A 447 33.21 -1.44 5.23
CA HIS A 447 34.31 -0.52 4.89
C HIS A 447 35.25 -1.22 3.92
N GLY A 448 35.20 -0.84 2.64
CA GLY A 448 35.98 -1.45 1.57
C GLY A 448 35.65 -0.85 0.21
N LEU A 449 36.17 -1.44 -0.88
CA LEU A 449 35.78 -1.03 -2.23
C LEU A 449 34.27 -1.27 -2.42
N PRO A 450 33.50 -0.25 -2.87
CA PRO A 450 32.08 -0.42 -3.12
C PRO A 450 31.85 -1.50 -4.16
N GLU A 451 30.70 -2.17 -4.06
CA GLU A 451 30.25 -3.04 -5.12
C GLU A 451 29.86 -2.16 -6.32
N THR A 452 30.37 -2.47 -7.51
CA THR A 452 30.17 -1.60 -8.68
C THR A 452 29.48 -2.31 -9.81
N PHE A 453 28.50 -1.64 -10.40
CA PHE A 453 27.77 -2.10 -11.58
C PHE A 453 27.88 -1.05 -12.68
N THR A 454 28.12 -1.50 -13.91
CA THR A 454 28.06 -0.63 -15.08
C THR A 454 26.65 -0.67 -15.66
N VAL A 455 26.04 0.50 -15.82
CA VAL A 455 24.73 0.62 -16.47
C VAL A 455 24.89 0.19 -17.93
N PRO A 456 24.11 -0.79 -18.43
CA PRO A 456 24.15 -1.20 -19.82
C PRO A 456 23.88 -0.02 -20.76
N GLN A 457 24.55 -0.01 -21.90
CA GLN A 457 24.25 0.94 -22.97
C GLN A 457 22.85 0.69 -23.53
N VAL A 458 22.22 1.74 -24.05
CA VAL A 458 20.91 1.62 -24.70
C VAL A 458 21.11 0.93 -26.05
N PRO A 459 20.36 -0.15 -26.36
CA PRO A 459 20.45 -0.76 -27.68
C PRO A 459 19.92 0.18 -28.76
N ALA A 460 20.38 0.00 -29.99
CA ALA A 460 19.89 0.77 -31.14
C ALA A 460 18.38 0.52 -31.37
N GLU A 461 17.60 1.60 -31.35
CA GLU A 461 16.19 1.61 -31.70
C GLU A 461 16.06 2.31 -33.05
N VAL A 462 15.73 1.53 -34.08
CA VAL A 462 15.51 2.04 -35.43
C VAL A 462 14.08 2.61 -35.51
N ALA A 463 13.91 3.73 -36.18
CA ALA A 463 12.58 4.30 -36.39
C ALA A 463 11.67 3.32 -37.15
N PRO A 464 10.37 3.27 -36.82
CA PRO A 464 9.41 2.43 -37.54
C PRO A 464 9.35 2.86 -39.01
N CYS A 465 9.23 1.88 -39.91
CA CYS A 465 9.09 2.13 -41.35
C CYS A 465 7.68 2.57 -41.77
N ASP A 466 6.80 2.88 -40.81
CA ASP A 466 5.42 3.27 -41.06
C ASP A 466 5.36 4.71 -41.62
N PRO A 467 4.57 4.97 -42.67
CA PRO A 467 4.35 6.33 -43.14
C PRO A 467 3.60 7.14 -42.07
N PRO A 468 4.02 8.39 -41.76
CA PRO A 468 3.35 9.20 -40.75
C PRO A 468 1.91 9.53 -41.16
N SER A 469 1.03 9.70 -40.19
CA SER A 469 -0.38 10.02 -40.42
C SER A 469 -0.61 11.39 -41.09
N PHE A 470 0.37 12.31 -41.09
CA PHE A 470 0.36 13.57 -41.87
C PHE A 470 1.75 14.27 -41.90
N GLY A 471 2.17 14.86 -43.03
CA GLY A 471 3.34 15.75 -43.15
C GLY A 471 4.51 15.26 -44.03
N CYS A 472 5.44 16.16 -44.41
CA CYS A 472 6.71 15.84 -45.08
C CYS A 472 7.88 15.82 -44.08
N HIS A 473 8.83 14.89 -44.30
CA HIS A 473 9.93 14.46 -43.44
C HIS A 473 10.76 15.55 -42.71
N ASP A 474 11.01 15.31 -41.42
CA ASP A 474 12.37 15.03 -40.95
C ASP A 474 12.50 13.50 -40.82
N ARG A 475 13.60 12.90 -41.31
CA ARG A 475 13.87 11.48 -41.03
C ARG A 475 14.30 11.38 -39.58
N ASP A 476 13.43 10.86 -38.71
CA ASP A 476 13.85 10.44 -37.38
C ASP A 476 14.67 9.15 -37.58
N GLU A 477 16.00 9.22 -37.49
CA GLU A 477 16.92 8.12 -37.79
C GLU A 477 17.05 7.10 -36.64
N GLY A 478 16.09 7.11 -35.71
CA GLY A 478 16.11 6.31 -34.49
C GLY A 478 16.86 6.99 -33.35
N ASN A 479 17.13 6.21 -32.29
CA ASN A 479 17.86 6.71 -31.12
C ASN A 479 19.34 6.99 -31.42
N ALA A 480 20.07 7.65 -30.50
CA ALA A 480 21.46 8.06 -30.75
C ALA A 480 22.41 6.91 -31.18
N PRO A 481 22.36 5.70 -30.58
CA PRO A 481 23.09 4.54 -31.07
C PRO A 481 22.74 4.14 -32.52
N ALA A 482 21.46 4.14 -32.88
CA ALA A 482 21.03 3.82 -34.25
C ALA A 482 21.56 4.86 -35.25
N ARG A 483 21.50 6.16 -34.89
CA ARG A 483 22.03 7.25 -35.71
C ARG A 483 23.53 7.14 -35.94
N LEU A 484 24.30 6.89 -34.89
CA LEU A 484 25.75 6.69 -34.98
C LEU A 484 26.10 5.47 -35.85
N ILE A 485 25.44 4.33 -35.61
CA ILE A 485 25.70 3.12 -36.40
C ILE A 485 25.36 3.37 -37.87
N ASN A 486 24.25 4.05 -38.17
CA ASN A 486 23.85 4.36 -39.54
C ASN A 486 24.81 5.36 -40.21
N SER A 487 25.22 6.44 -39.53
CA SER A 487 26.16 7.41 -40.09
C SER A 487 27.52 6.79 -40.39
N LEU A 488 28.03 5.94 -39.50
CA LEU A 488 29.27 5.20 -39.73
C LEU A 488 29.12 4.13 -40.81
N THR A 489 27.90 3.57 -40.97
CA THR A 489 27.61 2.62 -42.07
C THR A 489 27.62 3.34 -43.41
N ASP A 490 27.03 4.53 -43.50
CA ASP A 490 27.03 5.36 -44.70
C ASP A 490 28.45 5.83 -45.08
N GLN A 491 29.26 6.21 -44.08
CA GLN A 491 30.69 6.53 -44.28
C GLN A 491 31.44 5.32 -44.86
N ALA A 492 31.27 4.13 -44.26
CA ALA A 492 31.93 2.91 -44.71
C ALA A 492 31.45 2.44 -46.09
N ASP A 493 30.15 2.57 -46.39
CA ASP A 493 29.57 2.27 -47.71
C ASP A 493 30.03 3.26 -48.80
N SER A 494 30.37 4.50 -48.43
CA SER A 494 30.97 5.48 -49.34
C SER A 494 32.44 5.20 -49.65
N GLY A 495 33.06 4.23 -48.98
CA GLY A 495 34.43 3.78 -49.18
C GLY A 495 35.46 4.38 -48.21
N GLU A 496 35.02 5.19 -47.26
CA GLU A 496 35.89 5.76 -46.22
C GLU A 496 36.01 4.78 -45.04
N ALA A 497 37.25 4.45 -44.64
CA ALA A 497 37.48 3.55 -43.51
C ALA A 497 37.27 4.28 -42.17
N LEU A 498 36.74 3.57 -41.18
CA LEU A 498 36.58 4.07 -39.81
C LEU A 498 37.93 4.37 -39.17
N THR A 499 37.96 5.43 -38.38
CA THR A 499 39.10 5.85 -37.57
C THR A 499 39.09 5.18 -36.19
N PRO A 500 40.22 5.15 -35.47
CA PRO A 500 40.24 4.69 -34.08
C PRO A 500 39.31 5.48 -33.16
N ASP A 501 39.06 6.76 -33.45
CA ASP A 501 38.13 7.59 -32.68
C ASP A 501 36.67 7.16 -32.89
N ASP A 502 36.28 6.81 -34.12
CA ASP A 502 34.93 6.29 -34.42
C ASP A 502 34.65 4.98 -33.65
N ILE A 503 35.66 4.12 -33.50
CA ILE A 503 35.52 2.87 -32.73
C ILE A 503 35.43 3.16 -31.23
N ARG A 504 36.15 4.18 -30.71
CA ARG A 504 36.00 4.60 -29.31
C ARG A 504 34.62 5.19 -29.06
N GLU A 505 34.09 5.98 -29.99
CA GLU A 505 32.71 6.48 -29.92
C GLU A 505 31.70 5.31 -29.93
N LEU A 506 31.90 4.27 -30.75
CA LEU A 506 31.09 3.06 -30.70
C LEU A 506 31.22 2.28 -29.39
N PHE A 507 32.41 2.22 -28.80
CA PHE A 507 32.62 1.61 -27.48
C PHE A 507 31.88 2.38 -26.38
N GLU A 508 31.84 3.71 -26.47
CA GLU A 508 31.12 4.57 -25.54
C GLU A 508 29.60 4.50 -25.72
N VAL A 509 29.10 4.49 -26.97
CA VAL A 509 27.66 4.60 -27.24
C VAL A 509 26.95 3.24 -27.27
N VAL A 510 27.58 2.20 -27.81
CA VAL A 510 26.97 0.87 -28.01
C VAL A 510 27.56 -0.18 -27.05
N GLY A 511 28.76 0.08 -26.51
CA GLY A 511 29.45 -0.79 -25.58
C GLY A 511 30.48 -1.67 -26.27
N GLU A 512 31.71 -1.69 -25.75
CA GLU A 512 32.85 -2.42 -26.30
C GLU A 512 32.56 -3.90 -26.59
N SER A 513 31.89 -4.60 -25.67
CA SER A 513 31.56 -6.02 -25.86
C SER A 513 30.61 -6.26 -27.04
N ALA A 514 29.66 -5.35 -27.30
CA ALA A 514 28.74 -5.48 -28.43
C ALA A 514 29.48 -5.20 -29.75
N THR A 515 30.29 -4.14 -29.78
CA THR A 515 31.12 -3.76 -30.94
C THR A 515 32.10 -4.88 -31.30
N ASN A 516 32.79 -5.45 -30.32
CA ASN A 516 33.71 -6.58 -30.52
C ASN A 516 32.97 -7.85 -31.00
N ARG A 517 31.77 -8.17 -30.47
CA ARG A 517 30.95 -9.31 -30.92
C ARG A 517 30.47 -9.16 -32.37
N ALA A 518 30.26 -7.93 -32.82
CA ALA A 518 29.93 -7.64 -34.21
C ALA A 518 31.15 -7.72 -35.14
N GLY A 519 32.36 -7.85 -34.58
CA GLY A 519 33.61 -7.99 -35.31
C GLY A 519 34.37 -6.68 -35.51
N LEU A 520 33.98 -5.59 -34.83
CA LEU A 520 34.67 -4.29 -34.87
C LEU A 520 35.53 -4.09 -33.62
N GLY A 521 36.80 -3.75 -33.78
CA GLY A 521 37.69 -3.50 -32.65
C GLY A 521 38.96 -2.74 -33.01
N LEU A 522 39.81 -2.54 -32.00
CA LEU A 522 41.11 -1.88 -32.14
C LEU A 522 42.25 -2.86 -31.86
N GLU A 523 43.21 -2.94 -32.79
CA GLU A 523 44.47 -3.67 -32.59
C GLU A 523 45.66 -2.71 -32.50
N ARG A 524 46.60 -3.01 -31.61
CA ARG A 524 47.86 -2.24 -31.47
C ARG A 524 48.92 -2.75 -32.44
N ALA A 525 49.11 -2.03 -33.55
CA ALA A 525 50.17 -2.31 -34.51
C ALA A 525 51.46 -1.57 -34.13
N GLY A 526 52.26 -2.15 -33.22
CA GLY A 526 53.63 -1.71 -32.93
C GLY A 526 53.76 -0.28 -32.34
N GLN A 527 53.80 -0.21 -31.00
CA GLN A 527 54.17 0.92 -30.11
C GLN A 527 53.71 2.38 -30.38
N ARG A 528 53.09 2.75 -31.52
CA ARG A 528 52.57 4.14 -31.71
C ARG A 528 51.26 4.31 -32.47
N HIS A 529 50.70 3.31 -33.16
CA HIS A 529 49.44 3.50 -33.89
C HIS A 529 48.46 2.33 -33.68
N GLU A 530 47.23 2.68 -33.29
CA GLU A 530 46.10 1.75 -33.19
C GLU A 530 45.42 1.65 -34.56
N ARG A 531 45.03 0.44 -34.94
CA ARG A 531 44.37 0.16 -36.23
C ARG A 531 42.99 -0.46 -35.98
N VAL A 532 42.00 0.00 -36.75
CA VAL A 532 40.65 -0.59 -36.75
C VAL A 532 40.66 -1.95 -37.44
N VAL A 533 39.99 -2.93 -36.84
CA VAL A 533 39.79 -4.28 -37.35
C VAL A 533 38.29 -4.52 -37.50
N PRO A 534 37.81 -4.99 -38.68
CA PRO A 534 38.57 -5.30 -39.89
C PRO A 534 39.08 -4.04 -40.60
N GLY A 535 40.20 -4.17 -41.33
CA GLY A 535 40.92 -3.01 -41.89
C GLY A 535 40.38 -2.45 -43.22
N THR A 536 39.22 -2.91 -43.69
CA THR A 536 38.62 -2.48 -44.97
C THR A 536 37.22 -1.92 -44.75
N ALA A 537 36.87 -0.82 -45.42
CA ALA A 537 35.56 -0.16 -45.29
C ALA A 537 34.37 -1.12 -45.53
N TYR A 538 34.46 -2.01 -46.53
CA TYR A 538 33.39 -3.02 -46.80
C TYR A 538 33.15 -3.98 -45.62
N ALA A 539 34.21 -4.51 -45.02
CA ALA A 539 34.10 -5.39 -43.87
C ALA A 539 33.64 -4.64 -42.61
N GLN A 540 34.01 -3.35 -42.49
CA GLN A 540 33.52 -2.47 -41.42
C GLN A 540 32.01 -2.21 -41.58
N ALA A 541 31.51 -1.94 -42.79
CA ALA A 541 30.08 -1.79 -43.06
C ALA A 541 29.28 -3.07 -42.76
N ALA A 542 29.81 -4.24 -43.12
CA ALA A 542 29.19 -5.53 -42.79
C ALA A 542 29.13 -5.77 -41.27
N ALA A 543 30.18 -5.40 -40.54
CA ALA A 543 30.22 -5.50 -39.09
C ALA A 543 29.29 -4.46 -38.41
N LEU A 544 29.15 -3.25 -38.93
CA LEU A 544 28.19 -2.24 -38.44
C LEU A 544 26.72 -2.68 -38.66
N ARG A 545 26.40 -3.29 -39.81
CA ARG A 545 25.06 -3.89 -40.04
C ARG A 545 24.79 -5.05 -39.09
N THR A 546 25.83 -5.85 -38.81
CA THR A 546 25.75 -6.93 -37.82
C THR A 546 25.52 -6.37 -36.41
N LEU A 547 26.23 -5.29 -36.06
CA LEU A 547 26.05 -4.57 -34.80
C LEU A 547 24.61 -4.04 -34.67
N LEU A 548 24.07 -3.41 -35.72
CA LEU A 548 22.68 -2.95 -35.74
C LEU A 548 21.69 -4.12 -35.55
N ALA A 549 21.85 -5.21 -36.30
CA ALA A 549 20.98 -6.38 -36.20
C ALA A 549 21.03 -7.05 -34.82
N GLN A 550 22.22 -7.17 -34.22
CA GLN A 550 22.42 -7.69 -32.86
C GLN A 550 21.87 -6.75 -31.78
N SER A 551 21.80 -5.44 -32.06
CA SER A 551 21.26 -4.45 -31.13
C SER A 551 19.74 -4.41 -31.14
N VAL A 552 19.13 -4.70 -32.29
CA VAL A 552 17.67 -4.69 -32.49
C VAL A 552 17.02 -6.03 -32.07
N TYR A 553 17.77 -7.13 -32.05
CA TYR A 553 17.26 -8.48 -31.75
C TYR A 553 18.04 -9.16 -30.61
N PRO A 554 17.38 -9.75 -29.59
CA PRO A 554 15.93 -9.82 -29.38
C PRO A 554 15.38 -8.52 -28.79
N GLY A 555 14.25 -8.02 -29.30
CA GLY A 555 13.61 -6.76 -28.87
C GLY A 555 13.13 -6.70 -27.41
N VAL A 556 13.53 -7.65 -26.56
CA VAL A 556 13.32 -7.62 -25.12
C VAL A 556 14.56 -7.01 -24.48
N GLN A 557 14.54 -5.70 -24.26
CA GLN A 557 15.62 -5.05 -23.51
C GLN A 557 15.72 -5.65 -22.10
N PRO A 558 16.86 -6.24 -21.70
CA PRO A 558 17.03 -6.70 -20.34
C PRO A 558 16.95 -5.47 -19.42
N ARG A 559 16.00 -5.50 -18.48
CA ARG A 559 15.86 -4.41 -17.51
C ARG A 559 17.10 -4.40 -16.62
N PHE A 560 17.80 -3.29 -16.57
CA PHE A 560 18.91 -3.11 -15.64
C PHE A 560 18.40 -3.19 -14.20
N ARG A 561 18.71 -4.31 -13.55
CA ARG A 561 18.27 -4.66 -12.20
C ARG A 561 19.45 -5.31 -11.46
N PRO A 562 20.41 -4.53 -10.95
CA PRO A 562 21.56 -5.08 -10.24
C PRO A 562 21.10 -5.79 -8.96
N VAL A 563 21.69 -6.95 -8.70
CA VAL A 563 21.43 -7.76 -7.50
C VAL A 563 22.68 -7.73 -6.65
N LEU A 564 22.54 -7.31 -5.39
CA LEU A 564 23.68 -7.19 -4.47
C LEU A 564 24.25 -8.57 -4.15
N GLY A 565 25.58 -8.67 -4.16
CA GLY A 565 26.29 -9.94 -3.95
C GLY A 565 26.21 -10.47 -2.52
N ARG A 566 26.01 -9.59 -1.53
CA ARG A 566 25.96 -9.95 -0.10
C ARG A 566 24.56 -9.71 0.49
N ALA A 567 24.20 -10.56 1.46
CA ALA A 567 22.91 -10.55 2.14
C ALA A 567 23.09 -11.06 3.58
N PRO A 568 22.16 -10.75 4.51
CA PRO A 568 20.99 -9.89 4.34
C PRO A 568 21.35 -8.39 4.39
N VAL A 569 20.67 -7.59 3.58
CA VAL A 569 20.79 -6.12 3.62
C VAL A 569 19.83 -5.57 4.68
N ALA A 570 20.35 -4.78 5.60
CA ALA A 570 19.57 -4.20 6.69
C ALA A 570 18.43 -3.33 6.15
N GLN A 571 17.23 -3.55 6.69
CA GLN A 571 16.06 -2.70 6.44
C GLN A 571 15.89 -1.77 7.63
N THR A 572 16.03 -0.46 7.45
CA THR A 572 15.97 0.52 8.54
C THR A 572 14.81 1.47 8.32
N VAL A 573 14.06 1.75 9.39
CA VAL A 573 13.03 2.80 9.36
C VAL A 573 13.74 4.16 9.35
N PRO A 574 13.38 5.11 8.48
CA PRO A 574 13.93 6.46 8.52
C PRO A 574 13.76 7.07 9.92
N PHE A 575 14.80 7.74 10.41
CA PHE A 575 14.75 8.41 11.70
C PHE A 575 15.38 9.80 11.62
N PRO A 576 14.72 10.83 12.20
CA PRO A 576 13.35 10.76 12.74
C PRO A 576 12.30 10.48 11.66
N GLU A 577 11.15 9.92 12.05
CA GLU A 577 10.09 9.67 11.09
C GLU A 577 9.54 10.99 10.54
N PRO A 578 9.34 11.14 9.21
CA PRO A 578 8.85 12.39 8.62
C PRO A 578 7.55 12.90 9.23
N ALA A 579 6.64 11.98 9.60
CA ALA A 579 5.37 12.33 10.24
C ALA A 579 5.58 12.97 11.62
N THR A 580 6.53 12.46 12.41
CA THR A 580 6.92 13.01 13.72
C THR A 580 7.54 14.39 13.58
N VAL A 581 8.44 14.58 12.61
CA VAL A 581 9.06 15.89 12.33
C VAL A 581 7.98 16.90 11.93
N ALA A 582 7.10 16.54 11.00
CA ALA A 582 6.02 17.41 10.52
C ALA A 582 5.03 17.76 11.65
N ALA A 583 4.69 16.82 12.52
CA ALA A 583 3.86 17.07 13.70
C ALA A 583 4.54 18.04 14.68
N GLY A 584 5.83 17.85 14.97
CA GLY A 584 6.60 18.74 15.84
C GLY A 584 6.75 20.15 15.26
N GLN A 585 6.97 20.28 13.94
CA GLN A 585 6.98 21.57 13.25
C GLN A 585 5.62 22.26 13.32
N ALA A 586 4.54 21.51 13.07
CA ALA A 586 3.17 22.04 13.15
C ALA A 586 2.85 22.61 14.53
N GLU A 587 3.17 21.89 15.60
CA GLU A 587 2.95 22.36 16.97
C GLU A 587 3.72 23.65 17.27
N ARG A 588 5.01 23.68 16.91
CA ARG A 588 5.90 24.83 17.16
C ARG A 588 5.50 26.07 16.39
N ILE A 589 5.09 25.90 15.13
CA ILE A 589 4.60 27.00 14.27
C ILE A 589 3.25 27.50 14.79
N ALA A 590 2.32 26.60 15.12
CA ALA A 590 1.02 26.96 15.70
C ALA A 590 1.14 27.71 17.03
N ALA A 591 2.20 27.45 17.81
CA ALA A 591 2.46 28.12 19.08
C ALA A 591 3.05 29.53 18.95
N ILE A 592 3.56 29.94 17.77
CA ILE A 592 4.22 31.25 17.58
C ILE A 592 3.34 32.43 18.02
N PRO A 593 2.06 32.54 17.60
CA PRO A 593 1.21 33.67 17.98
C PRO A 593 1.01 33.77 19.50
N GLY A 594 0.84 32.63 20.17
CA GLY A 594 0.71 32.55 21.62
C GLY A 594 1.99 32.99 22.34
N ARG A 595 3.16 32.52 21.87
CA ARG A 595 4.47 32.90 22.41
C ARG A 595 4.74 34.40 22.26
N VAL A 596 4.41 35.00 21.11
CA VAL A 596 4.54 36.46 20.90
C VAL A 596 3.64 37.24 21.86
N ARG A 597 2.39 36.81 22.05
CA ARG A 597 1.47 37.46 23.00
C ARG A 597 1.98 37.36 24.44
N GLN A 598 2.47 36.19 24.85
CA GLN A 598 3.07 36.00 26.17
C GLN A 598 4.30 36.91 26.34
N ARG A 599 5.19 36.95 25.35
CA ARG A 599 6.38 37.81 25.36
C ARG A 599 6.03 39.29 25.48
N LEU A 600 4.99 39.74 24.79
CA LEU A 600 4.49 41.12 24.94
C LEU A 600 3.97 41.41 26.35
N VAL A 601 3.30 40.46 27.00
CA VAL A 601 2.84 40.61 28.39
C VAL A 601 4.03 40.70 29.35
N GLU A 602 5.06 39.88 29.15
CA GLU A 602 6.31 39.92 29.93
C GLU A 602 7.03 41.26 29.75
N LEU A 603 7.19 41.73 28.51
CA LEU A 603 7.79 43.03 28.21
C LEU A 603 6.96 44.17 28.81
N TRP A 604 5.63 44.10 28.77
CA TRP A 604 4.76 45.11 29.37
C TRP A 604 4.90 45.19 30.89
N ARG A 605 4.96 44.02 31.58
CA ARG A 605 5.23 43.97 33.02
C ARG A 605 6.62 44.51 33.34
N SER A 606 7.63 44.07 32.59
CA SER A 606 9.02 44.44 32.82
C SER A 606 9.29 45.92 32.52
N ALA A 607 8.70 46.49 31.48
CA ALA A 607 8.83 47.90 31.15
C ALA A 607 8.14 48.81 32.17
N ARG A 608 7.08 48.32 32.84
CA ARG A 608 6.45 49.02 33.96
C ARG A 608 7.37 49.09 35.19
N ASP A 609 8.17 48.06 35.42
CA ASP A 609 9.07 47.99 36.56
C ASP A 609 10.42 48.69 36.30
N ARG A 610 10.94 48.63 35.06
CA ARG A 610 12.25 49.18 34.66
C ARG A 610 12.20 50.58 34.03
N ASP A 611 11.01 51.12 33.79
CA ASP A 611 10.79 52.40 33.08
C ASP A 611 11.44 52.46 31.68
N GLY A 612 11.33 51.37 30.91
CA GLY A 612 11.91 51.31 29.56
C GLY A 612 12.02 49.91 28.96
N LEU A 613 12.46 49.87 27.71
CA LEU A 613 12.89 48.66 26.98
C LEU A 613 14.37 48.80 26.61
N SER A 614 15.10 47.69 26.63
CA SER A 614 16.47 47.63 26.11
C SER A 614 16.50 47.65 24.58
N GLU A 615 17.63 48.03 23.98
CA GLU A 615 17.79 48.04 22.52
C GLU A 615 17.49 46.67 21.89
N ARG A 616 17.94 45.57 22.53
CA ARG A 616 17.63 44.21 22.06
C ARG A 616 16.13 43.90 22.05
N GLU A 617 15.36 44.39 23.02
CA GLU A 617 13.90 44.18 23.07
C GLU A 617 13.19 45.03 22.00
N ILE A 618 13.73 46.21 21.68
CA ILE A 618 13.23 47.05 20.58
C ILE A 618 13.54 46.41 19.23
N ASP A 619 14.74 45.87 19.04
CA ASP A 619 15.13 45.15 17.83
C ASP A 619 14.25 43.92 17.61
N GLU A 620 13.98 43.14 18.67
CA GLU A 620 13.05 42.00 18.64
C GLU A 620 11.66 42.42 18.13
N LEU A 621 11.09 43.48 18.70
CA LEU A 621 9.79 44.01 18.26
C LEU A 621 9.84 44.57 16.84
N THR A 622 10.98 45.15 16.44
CA THR A 622 11.18 45.73 15.10
C THR A 622 11.14 44.66 14.02
N VAL A 623 11.66 43.46 14.28
CA VAL A 623 11.53 42.30 13.39
C VAL A 623 10.06 41.87 13.26
N ILE A 624 9.34 41.79 14.38
CA ILE A 624 7.96 41.26 14.41
C ILE A 624 6.97 42.25 13.78
N TYR A 625 6.99 43.52 14.18
CA TYR A 625 6.00 44.53 13.77
C TYR A 625 6.49 45.47 12.67
N GLY A 626 7.80 45.55 12.43
CA GLY A 626 8.40 46.50 11.51
C GLY A 626 8.58 47.90 12.11
N LEU A 627 9.67 48.56 11.73
CA LEU A 627 10.08 49.85 12.27
C LEU A 627 8.99 50.94 12.15
N ARG A 628 8.33 51.02 10.98
CA ARG A 628 7.30 52.04 10.71
C ARG A 628 6.12 52.00 11.70
N ILE A 629 5.71 50.80 12.12
CA ILE A 629 4.60 50.63 13.06
C ILE A 629 5.04 51.07 14.46
N LEU A 630 6.25 50.67 14.87
CA LEU A 630 6.81 51.02 16.19
C LEU A 630 7.09 52.52 16.36
N GLU A 631 7.52 53.20 15.30
CA GLU A 631 7.67 54.66 15.28
C GLU A 631 6.33 55.37 15.42
N HIS A 632 5.29 54.88 14.71
CA HIS A 632 3.95 55.49 14.75
C HIS A 632 3.30 55.42 16.14
N ILE A 633 3.54 54.34 16.88
CA ILE A 633 3.05 54.17 18.26
C ILE A 633 4.00 54.75 19.31
N GLU A 634 5.09 55.40 18.88
CA GLU A 634 6.12 56.04 19.72
C GLU A 634 6.74 55.10 20.77
N LEU A 635 7.06 53.85 20.41
CA LEU A 635 7.59 52.82 21.34
C LEU A 635 8.76 53.33 22.19
N HIS A 636 9.69 54.07 21.59
CA HIS A 636 10.86 54.62 22.27
C HIS A 636 10.54 55.69 23.34
N ARG A 637 9.44 56.45 23.16
CA ARG A 637 9.04 57.52 24.09
C ARG A 637 8.05 57.03 25.13
N HIS A 638 7.17 56.10 24.76
CA HIS A 638 6.05 55.65 25.58
C HIS A 638 5.89 54.11 25.55
N PRO A 639 6.88 53.34 26.07
CA PRO A 639 6.94 51.89 25.88
C PRO A 639 5.74 51.14 26.47
N VAL A 640 5.28 51.51 27.67
CA VAL A 640 4.13 50.85 28.33
C VAL A 640 2.83 51.05 27.55
N ARG A 641 2.61 52.26 26.99
CA ARG A 641 1.43 52.56 26.17
C ARG A 641 1.49 51.83 24.83
N ALA A 642 2.65 51.87 24.18
CA ALA A 642 2.88 51.21 22.90
C ALA A 642 2.71 49.68 23.01
N LEU A 643 3.26 49.04 24.04
CA LEU A 643 3.08 47.60 24.28
C LEU A 643 1.61 47.21 24.52
N ARG A 644 0.84 48.06 25.22
CA ARG A 644 -0.60 47.84 25.40
C ARG A 644 -1.37 47.93 24.08
N GLU A 645 -1.00 48.86 23.21
CA GLU A 645 -1.58 48.99 21.87
C GLU A 645 -1.25 47.76 21.01
N LEU A 646 0.01 47.30 21.03
CA LEU A 646 0.43 46.07 20.34
C LEU A 646 -0.35 44.85 20.84
N LEU A 647 -0.57 44.71 22.14
CA LEU A 647 -1.38 43.62 22.71
C LEU A 647 -2.84 43.66 22.24
N HIS A 648 -3.43 44.86 22.12
CA HIS A 648 -4.84 45.00 21.72
C HIS A 648 -5.05 44.79 20.21
N ARG A 649 -4.10 45.25 19.38
CA ARG A 649 -4.19 45.20 17.91
C ARG A 649 -3.30 44.13 17.27
N ASN A 650 -2.79 43.19 18.07
CA ASN A 650 -1.87 42.14 17.63
C ASN A 650 -2.35 41.43 16.35
N ASP A 651 -3.61 40.99 16.36
CA ASP A 651 -4.18 40.16 15.29
C ASP A 651 -4.42 40.98 14.01
N GLU A 652 -4.70 42.29 14.14
CA GLU A 652 -4.84 43.22 13.02
C GLU A 652 -3.48 43.55 12.40
N LEU A 653 -2.49 43.91 13.22
CA LEU A 653 -1.15 44.32 12.79
C LEU A 653 -0.37 43.15 12.15
N LEU A 654 -0.58 41.93 12.65
CA LEU A 654 0.12 40.73 12.17
C LEU A 654 -0.70 39.86 11.22
N GLY A 655 -1.90 40.31 10.78
CA GLY A 655 -2.84 39.46 10.06
C GLY A 655 -2.28 38.72 8.83
N ALA A 656 -1.38 39.35 8.06
CA ALA A 656 -0.71 38.67 6.94
C ALA A 656 0.27 37.58 7.39
N LYS A 657 1.05 37.84 8.46
CA LYS A 657 1.99 36.87 9.03
C LYS A 657 1.26 35.72 9.72
N LEU A 658 0.15 36.00 10.41
CA LEU A 658 -0.70 34.98 11.04
C LEU A 658 -1.29 34.01 10.01
N ARG A 659 -1.87 34.52 8.91
CA ARG A 659 -2.34 33.68 7.80
C ARG A 659 -1.24 32.81 7.20
N ARG A 660 -0.01 33.34 7.09
CA ARG A 660 1.13 32.55 6.60
C ARG A 660 1.49 31.41 7.54
N VAL A 661 1.55 31.67 8.84
CA VAL A 661 1.79 30.67 9.89
C VAL A 661 0.68 29.61 9.90
N GLU A 662 -0.58 29.99 9.73
CA GLU A 662 -1.71 29.04 9.59
C GLU A 662 -1.54 28.11 8.39
N VAL A 663 -1.16 28.65 7.22
CA VAL A 663 -0.90 27.83 6.01
C VAL A 663 0.26 26.87 6.21
N LEU A 664 1.37 27.33 6.81
CA LEU A 664 2.52 26.46 7.08
C LEU A 664 2.18 25.38 8.11
N THR A 665 1.42 25.74 9.14
CA THR A 665 0.88 24.80 10.13
C THR A 665 0.02 23.75 9.44
N ALA A 666 -0.94 24.15 8.61
CA ALA A 666 -1.81 23.21 7.88
C ALA A 666 -1.02 22.26 6.97
N ARG A 667 0.00 22.78 6.26
CA ARG A 667 0.89 21.96 5.43
C ARG A 667 1.68 20.94 6.24
N ALA A 668 2.26 21.34 7.38
CA ALA A 668 2.97 20.43 8.28
C ALA A 668 2.03 19.39 8.90
N ARG A 669 0.84 19.80 9.31
CA ARG A 669 -0.21 18.92 9.86
C ARG A 669 -0.71 17.87 8.85
N ALA A 670 -0.64 18.16 7.55
CA ALA A 670 -0.91 17.21 6.48
C ALA A 670 0.23 16.19 6.27
N GLY A 671 1.27 16.20 7.11
CA GLY A 671 2.40 15.26 7.05
C GLY A 671 3.57 15.75 6.19
N THR A 672 3.53 16.98 5.68
CA THR A 672 4.66 17.53 4.89
C THR A 672 5.72 18.09 5.81
N VAL A 673 6.93 17.52 5.79
CA VAL A 673 8.10 18.11 6.45
C VAL A 673 8.44 19.43 5.76
N LEU A 674 8.50 20.51 6.54
CA LEU A 674 8.89 21.83 6.07
C LEU A 674 10.42 21.90 6.02
N ASP A 675 10.99 22.28 4.88
CA ASP A 675 12.42 22.35 4.69
C ASP A 675 13.09 23.50 5.50
N GLY A 676 14.42 23.53 5.48
CA GLY A 676 15.20 24.57 6.16
C GLY A 676 14.94 25.99 5.64
N HIS A 677 14.42 26.17 4.43
CA HIS A 677 14.06 27.49 3.92
C HIS A 677 12.88 28.08 4.68
N ILE A 678 11.91 27.25 5.09
CA ILE A 678 10.80 27.71 5.92
C ILE A 678 11.27 28.10 7.33
N ALA A 679 12.21 27.34 7.92
CA ALA A 679 12.81 27.74 9.19
C ALA A 679 13.51 29.12 9.07
N TRP A 680 14.23 29.35 7.96
CA TRP A 680 14.83 30.65 7.65
C TRP A 680 13.78 31.76 7.45
N GLU A 681 12.68 31.48 6.74
CA GLU A 681 11.55 32.40 6.54
C GLU A 681 10.98 32.86 7.89
N ILE A 682 10.76 31.93 8.82
CA ILE A 682 10.27 32.23 10.17
C ILE A 682 11.31 33.01 10.97
N ALA A 683 12.59 32.64 10.90
CA ALA A 683 13.65 33.34 11.60
C ALA A 683 13.75 34.82 11.16
N HIS A 684 13.59 35.07 9.86
CA HIS A 684 13.62 36.41 9.30
C HIS A 684 12.34 37.22 9.59
N SER A 685 11.17 36.55 9.61
CA SER A 685 9.87 37.22 9.76
C SER A 685 9.44 37.44 11.21
N TRP A 686 9.85 36.56 12.12
CA TRP A 686 9.44 36.56 13.53
C TRP A 686 10.62 36.70 14.49
N GLY A 687 11.83 36.37 14.05
CA GLY A 687 13.05 36.37 14.86
C GLY A 687 13.57 34.95 15.13
N PRO A 688 14.89 34.79 15.38
CA PRO A 688 15.53 33.48 15.51
C PRO A 688 14.97 32.64 16.68
N ALA A 689 14.54 33.26 17.78
CA ALA A 689 13.95 32.55 18.92
C ALA A 689 12.63 31.82 18.58
N TYR A 690 11.88 32.31 17.58
CA TYR A 690 10.64 31.68 17.14
C TYR A 690 10.87 30.55 16.13
N ALA A 691 12.00 30.59 15.42
CA ALA A 691 12.43 29.56 14.48
C ALA A 691 13.22 28.40 15.10
N ALA A 692 13.67 28.54 16.35
CA ALA A 692 14.36 27.48 17.08
C ALA A 692 13.48 26.22 17.17
N GLY A 693 14.05 25.06 16.82
CA GLY A 693 13.35 23.78 16.77
C GLY A 693 12.50 23.56 15.53
N LEU A 694 12.67 24.36 14.46
CA LEU A 694 11.92 24.18 13.21
C LEU A 694 12.72 23.49 12.11
N HIS A 695 14.06 23.50 12.16
CA HIS A 695 14.85 22.84 11.14
C HIS A 695 14.72 21.30 11.28
N PRO A 696 14.45 20.55 10.20
CA PRO A 696 14.18 19.10 10.27
C PRO A 696 15.20 18.26 11.02
N ASP A 697 16.47 18.66 10.95
CA ASP A 697 17.59 17.91 11.57
C ASP A 697 17.76 18.18 13.08
N GLU A 698 17.04 19.16 13.64
CA GLU A 698 17.13 19.50 15.07
C GLU A 698 16.64 18.34 15.95
N THR A 699 17.39 18.07 17.03
CA THR A 699 17.15 16.96 17.96
C THR A 699 15.76 17.00 18.61
N VAL A 700 15.19 18.19 18.76
CA VAL A 700 13.90 18.40 19.39
C VAL A 700 12.71 17.92 18.53
N LEU A 701 12.92 17.67 17.23
CA LEU A 701 11.91 17.13 16.32
C LEU A 701 11.96 15.60 16.20
N ARG A 702 12.81 14.93 17.00
CA ARG A 702 13.03 13.47 16.91
C ARG A 702 12.00 12.60 17.63
N GLY A 703 10.89 13.18 18.09
CA GLY A 703 9.84 12.47 18.83
C GLY A 703 10.27 11.99 20.21
N SER A 704 9.42 11.20 20.87
CA SER A 704 9.72 10.64 22.20
C SER A 704 10.83 9.57 22.13
N ALA A 705 11.44 9.24 23.27
CA ALA A 705 12.40 8.15 23.34
C ALA A 705 11.71 6.77 23.18
N THR A 706 10.47 6.65 23.66
CA THR A 706 9.64 5.47 23.49
C THR A 706 9.35 5.19 22.01
N ASP A 707 8.89 6.20 21.27
CA ASP A 707 8.51 6.04 19.86
C ASP A 707 9.73 5.75 18.98
N ALA A 708 10.91 6.24 19.36
CA ALA A 708 12.14 5.94 18.64
C ALA A 708 12.46 4.43 18.59
N LEU A 709 12.05 3.63 19.59
CA LEU A 709 12.18 2.17 19.60
C LEU A 709 10.99 1.45 18.94
N ALA A 710 9.85 2.12 18.76
CA ALA A 710 8.65 1.56 18.17
C ALA A 710 8.71 1.68 16.64
N GLN A 711 9.30 0.69 15.98
CA GLN A 711 9.46 0.66 14.52
C GLN A 711 8.30 -0.11 13.86
N ASP A 712 7.69 0.46 12.82
CA ASP A 712 6.86 -0.30 11.88
C ASP A 712 7.73 -0.84 10.73
N PRO A 713 7.91 -2.17 10.60
CA PRO A 713 8.64 -2.77 9.49
C PRO A 713 8.14 -2.34 8.10
N ARG A 714 6.88 -1.90 7.98
CA ARG A 714 6.27 -1.41 6.74
C ARG A 714 6.85 -0.08 6.24
N HIS A 715 7.51 0.67 7.13
CA HIS A 715 8.22 1.91 6.82
C HIS A 715 9.73 1.69 6.64
N ALA A 716 10.22 0.47 6.87
CA ALA A 716 11.63 0.16 6.71
C ALA A 716 12.04 0.21 5.23
N LEU A 717 13.18 0.86 4.96
CA LEU A 717 13.80 0.99 3.65
C LEU A 717 15.15 0.28 3.66
N PRO A 718 15.63 -0.21 2.51
CA PRO A 718 16.95 -0.83 2.45
C PRO A 718 18.03 0.22 2.76
N ALA A 719 18.93 -0.09 3.69
CA ALA A 719 20.08 0.72 4.04
C ALA A 719 21.17 0.62 2.95
N VAL A 720 20.85 1.16 1.77
CA VAL A 720 21.67 1.15 0.56
C VAL A 720 21.78 2.59 0.07
N ARG A 721 23.01 3.00 -0.21
CA ARG A 721 23.36 4.23 -0.90
C ARG A 721 23.99 3.88 -2.25
N VAL A 722 23.52 4.51 -3.30
CA VAL A 722 24.06 4.33 -4.66
C VAL A 722 24.60 5.66 -5.13
N ASP A 723 25.90 5.73 -5.40
CA ASP A 723 26.55 6.90 -5.96
C ASP A 723 26.79 6.66 -7.47
N GLU A 724 26.47 7.67 -8.29
CA GLU A 724 26.68 7.70 -9.74
C GLU A 724 27.61 8.86 -10.10
N GLY A 725 28.87 8.54 -10.42
CA GLY A 725 29.90 9.58 -10.57
C GLY A 725 30.20 10.29 -9.23
N GLU A 726 30.62 11.56 -9.28
CA GLU A 726 31.12 12.28 -8.09
C GLU A 726 30.03 12.99 -7.27
N THR A 727 28.89 13.36 -7.87
CA THR A 727 27.92 14.27 -7.24
C THR A 727 26.49 13.72 -7.17
N SER A 728 26.22 12.57 -7.79
CA SER A 728 24.86 12.05 -7.92
C SER A 728 24.62 10.91 -6.96
N VAL A 729 23.68 11.09 -6.04
CA VAL A 729 23.27 10.04 -5.09
C VAL A 729 21.85 9.61 -5.42
N TRP A 730 21.60 8.31 -5.36
CA TRP A 730 20.26 7.75 -5.44
C TRP A 730 19.77 7.35 -4.06
N GLU A 731 18.50 7.63 -3.78
CA GLU A 731 17.87 7.34 -2.49
C GLU A 731 16.89 6.16 -2.58
N PRO A 732 16.83 5.30 -1.56
CA PRO A 732 15.86 4.23 -1.50
C PRO A 732 14.46 4.79 -1.26
N ARG A 733 13.48 4.25 -1.99
CA ARG A 733 12.05 4.46 -1.79
C ARG A 733 11.33 3.12 -1.78
N ARG A 734 10.15 3.09 -1.16
CA ARG A 734 9.32 1.88 -1.12
C ARG A 734 8.71 1.55 -2.47
N ASP A 735 8.29 2.58 -3.19
CA ASP A 735 7.90 2.56 -4.59
C ASP A 735 8.28 3.89 -5.27
N LEU A 736 8.00 3.99 -6.57
CA LEU A 736 8.37 5.16 -7.39
C LEU A 736 7.15 5.97 -7.85
N LEU A 737 5.94 5.66 -7.35
CA LEU A 737 4.70 6.27 -7.85
C LEU A 737 4.67 7.78 -7.61
N GLU A 738 5.19 8.22 -6.47
CA GLU A 738 5.30 9.64 -6.11
C GLU A 738 6.59 10.29 -6.63
N SER A 739 7.49 9.53 -7.25
CA SER A 739 8.78 10.04 -7.72
C SER A 739 8.63 10.72 -9.08
N GLY A 740 9.08 11.96 -9.17
CA GLY A 740 9.13 12.70 -10.42
C GLY A 740 10.18 12.16 -11.42
N PRO A 741 10.11 12.56 -12.70
CA PRO A 741 11.03 12.13 -13.77
C PRO A 741 12.53 12.33 -13.50
N ARG A 742 12.86 13.31 -12.63
CA ARG A 742 14.25 13.67 -12.29
C ARG A 742 14.70 13.14 -10.94
N ASP A 743 13.78 12.55 -10.17
CA ASP A 743 14.07 12.10 -8.82
C ASP A 743 14.91 10.83 -8.90
N ARG A 744 16.12 10.89 -8.32
CA ARG A 744 17.05 9.78 -8.30
C ARG A 744 16.67 8.80 -7.19
N HIS A 745 15.58 8.09 -7.42
CA HIS A 745 15.05 7.11 -6.48
C HIS A 745 15.19 5.69 -7.03
N PHE A 746 15.41 4.73 -6.14
CA PHE A 746 15.37 3.31 -6.47
C PHE A 746 14.56 2.54 -5.43
N VAL A 747 14.15 1.32 -5.79
CA VAL A 747 13.41 0.40 -4.92
C VAL A 747 14.22 -0.86 -4.71
N GLY A 748 14.42 -1.25 -3.45
CA GLY A 748 14.93 -2.57 -3.11
C GLY A 748 13.82 -3.61 -3.19
N GLU A 749 14.04 -4.66 -3.97
CA GLU A 749 13.17 -5.82 -4.09
C GLU A 749 13.91 -7.04 -3.54
N LEU A 750 13.49 -7.52 -2.36
CA LEU A 750 14.05 -8.74 -1.77
C LEU A 750 13.64 -9.97 -2.60
N GLU A 751 14.62 -10.74 -3.06
CA GLU A 751 14.40 -12.00 -3.78
C GLU A 751 14.20 -13.18 -2.82
N ASP A 752 13.73 -14.31 -3.35
CA ASP A 752 13.43 -15.51 -2.56
C ASP A 752 14.68 -16.15 -1.94
N ASP A 753 15.87 -15.84 -2.46
CA ASP A 753 17.17 -16.25 -1.91
C ASP A 753 17.73 -15.29 -0.85
N GLY A 754 16.99 -14.24 -0.50
CA GLY A 754 17.38 -13.24 0.49
C GLY A 754 18.28 -12.12 -0.04
N ARG A 755 18.67 -12.14 -1.32
CA ARG A 755 19.45 -11.04 -1.94
C ARG A 755 18.54 -9.89 -2.35
N LEU A 756 19.09 -8.68 -2.31
CA LEU A 756 18.36 -7.46 -2.64
C LEU A 756 18.65 -7.06 -4.08
N ALA A 757 17.62 -6.98 -4.90
CA ALA A 757 17.69 -6.46 -6.26
C ALA A 757 17.21 -5.02 -6.32
N LEU A 758 17.92 -4.15 -7.04
CA LEU A 758 17.56 -2.73 -7.14
C LEU A 758 16.79 -2.46 -8.43
N ARG A 759 15.67 -1.76 -8.30
CA ARG A 759 14.85 -1.32 -9.43
C ARG A 759 14.83 0.21 -9.47
N PHE A 760 15.31 0.77 -10.58
CA PHE A 760 15.31 2.21 -10.84
C PHE A 760 14.04 2.67 -11.56
N GLY A 761 13.91 3.98 -11.74
CA GLY A 761 12.81 4.61 -12.46
C GLY A 761 12.84 4.37 -13.96
N ASP A 762 11.73 4.73 -14.61
CA ASP A 762 11.52 4.61 -16.04
C ASP A 762 11.56 5.96 -16.78
N GLY A 763 12.00 7.03 -16.10
CA GLY A 763 12.02 8.40 -16.61
C GLY A 763 10.68 9.12 -16.51
N ARG A 764 9.60 8.43 -16.11
CA ARG A 764 8.31 9.04 -15.74
C ARG A 764 8.09 8.97 -14.22
N HIS A 765 8.37 7.81 -13.64
CA HIS A 765 8.28 7.51 -12.21
C HIS A 765 9.70 7.26 -11.69
N GLY A 766 10.39 8.34 -11.31
CA GLY A 766 11.83 8.33 -11.01
C GLY A 766 12.72 8.39 -12.26
N ALA A 767 13.94 8.88 -12.07
CA ALA A 767 14.97 8.96 -13.10
C ALA A 767 15.50 7.56 -13.51
N LYS A 768 16.00 7.46 -14.75
CA LYS A 768 16.79 6.31 -15.21
C LYS A 768 18.27 6.55 -14.91
N PRO A 769 19.04 5.53 -14.51
CA PRO A 769 20.50 5.61 -14.46
C PRO A 769 21.07 5.97 -15.83
N THR A 770 22.17 6.70 -15.83
CA THR A 770 22.82 7.15 -17.06
C THR A 770 23.45 5.94 -17.76
N PRO A 771 23.12 5.65 -19.03
CA PRO A 771 23.74 4.55 -19.77
C PRO A 771 25.27 4.66 -19.75
N GLY A 772 25.97 3.54 -19.52
CA GLY A 772 27.43 3.50 -19.42
C GLY A 772 28.03 4.00 -18.11
N SER A 773 27.26 4.64 -17.23
CA SER A 773 27.79 5.12 -15.96
C SER A 773 28.14 3.96 -15.02
N ARG A 774 29.10 4.21 -14.13
CA ARG A 774 29.45 3.27 -13.06
C ARG A 774 28.70 3.67 -11.80
N LEU A 775 27.90 2.75 -11.28
CA LEU A 775 27.24 2.88 -9.99
C LEU A 775 28.14 2.26 -8.92
N ALA A 776 28.40 3.00 -7.85
CA ALA A 776 29.07 2.53 -6.65
C ALA A 776 28.05 2.36 -5.53
N LEU A 777 27.97 1.15 -4.96
CA LEU A 777 26.97 0.83 -3.96
C LEU A 777 27.62 0.57 -2.61
N HIS A 778 27.09 1.29 -1.61
CA HIS A 778 27.44 1.16 -0.21
C HIS A 778 26.20 0.71 0.54
N TYR A 779 26.30 -0.39 1.28
CA TYR A 779 25.14 -0.94 1.97
C TYR A 779 25.50 -1.57 3.31
N ARG A 780 24.52 -1.58 4.21
CA ARG A 780 24.61 -2.14 5.55
C ARG A 780 24.10 -3.59 5.54
N LEU A 781 24.88 -4.51 6.11
CA LEU A 781 24.47 -5.90 6.31
C LEU A 781 23.85 -6.08 7.70
N GLY A 782 22.86 -6.97 7.81
CA GLY A 782 22.22 -7.31 9.08
C GLY A 782 20.70 -7.10 9.07
N GLY A 783 20.15 -6.74 10.22
CA GLY A 783 18.71 -6.64 10.46
C GLY A 783 18.06 -7.98 10.82
N GLY A 784 16.73 -8.01 10.80
CA GLY A 784 15.98 -9.21 11.18
C GLY A 784 15.97 -9.43 12.68
N THR A 785 15.66 -10.67 13.09
CA THR A 785 15.52 -11.02 14.52
C THR A 785 16.85 -11.16 15.26
N ALA A 786 17.98 -11.25 14.54
CA ALA A 786 19.33 -11.38 15.12
C ALA A 786 19.71 -10.16 15.98
N GLY A 787 19.28 -8.96 15.56
CA GLY A 787 19.54 -7.73 16.30
C GLY A 787 18.77 -7.58 17.63
N ASN A 788 17.81 -8.47 17.95
CA ASN A 788 17.04 -8.40 19.20
C ASN A 788 17.83 -8.99 20.38
N VAL A 789 18.89 -8.29 20.78
CA VAL A 789 19.73 -8.67 21.91
C VAL A 789 19.15 -8.18 23.25
N GLY A 790 19.43 -8.92 24.32
CA GLY A 790 18.95 -8.58 25.67
C GLY A 790 19.54 -7.27 26.21
N ALA A 791 19.00 -6.80 27.34
CA ALA A 791 19.64 -5.71 28.09
C ALA A 791 21.05 -6.14 28.52
N GLU A 792 21.99 -5.19 28.54
CA GLU A 792 23.42 -5.38 28.84
C GLU A 792 24.21 -6.23 27.83
N ALA A 793 23.60 -6.65 26.71
CA ALA A 793 24.27 -7.48 25.71
C ALA A 793 25.20 -6.67 24.78
N ILE A 794 24.91 -5.39 24.54
CA ILE A 794 25.77 -4.46 23.79
C ILE A 794 26.75 -3.86 24.79
N ASN A 795 28.00 -4.31 24.75
CA ASN A 795 28.98 -4.10 25.80
C ASN A 795 30.37 -3.69 25.30
N HIS A 796 30.54 -3.48 23.99
CA HIS A 796 31.80 -3.05 23.39
C HIS A 796 31.61 -1.79 22.53
N LEU A 797 32.57 -0.87 22.61
CA LEU A 797 32.74 0.24 21.66
C LEU A 797 33.75 -0.20 20.61
N VAL A 798 33.38 -0.11 19.34
CA VAL A 798 34.29 -0.34 18.21
C VAL A 798 34.71 1.01 17.67
N VAL A 799 36.01 1.25 17.52
CA VAL A 799 36.55 2.46 16.89
C VAL A 799 37.40 2.10 15.67
N GLN A 800 37.42 2.98 14.66
CA GLN A 800 38.35 2.85 13.54
C GLN A 800 39.80 3.01 14.02
N ALA A 801 40.73 2.25 13.42
CA ALA A 801 42.13 2.19 13.85
C ALA A 801 42.86 3.56 13.85
N ASP A 802 42.46 4.50 12.99
CA ASP A 802 43.05 5.84 12.90
C ASP A 802 42.41 6.86 13.85
N CYS A 803 41.45 6.46 14.69
CA CYS A 803 40.77 7.34 15.63
C CYS A 803 41.33 7.21 17.05
N GLU A 804 41.44 8.33 17.75
CA GLU A 804 41.83 8.34 19.16
C GLU A 804 40.69 7.72 20.00
N PRO A 805 40.93 6.60 20.70
CA PRO A 805 39.90 5.97 21.53
C PRO A 805 39.58 6.85 22.75
N PRO A 806 38.33 6.83 23.25
CA PRO A 806 37.99 7.57 24.46
C PRO A 806 38.73 6.99 25.67
N PRO A 807 39.08 7.83 26.67
CA PRO A 807 39.78 7.38 27.87
C PRO A 807 38.84 6.50 28.72
N ALA A 808 39.12 5.20 28.75
CA ALA A 808 38.37 4.16 29.49
C ALA A 808 36.84 4.31 29.38
N ALA A 809 36.27 3.70 28.33
CA ALA A 809 34.84 3.75 28.09
C ALA A 809 34.13 2.46 28.54
N VAL A 810 33.03 2.56 29.28
CA VAL A 810 32.16 1.40 29.59
C VAL A 810 30.87 1.53 28.79
N VAL A 811 30.61 0.55 27.94
CA VAL A 811 29.42 0.51 27.08
C VAL A 811 28.38 -0.42 27.68
N ARG A 812 27.12 0.03 27.68
CA ARG A 812 25.96 -0.76 28.08
C ARG A 812 24.75 -0.41 27.23
N ASN A 813 23.84 -1.36 27.01
CA ASN A 813 22.46 -1.06 26.64
C ASN A 813 21.53 -1.39 27.81
N PRO A 814 21.16 -0.42 28.66
CA PRO A 814 20.32 -0.69 29.84
C PRO A 814 18.94 -1.28 29.47
N LEU A 815 18.46 -0.98 28.28
CA LEU A 815 17.24 -1.52 27.67
C LEU A 815 17.59 -2.56 26.59
N PRO A 816 16.76 -3.60 26.38
CA PRO A 816 16.98 -4.56 25.32
C PRO A 816 16.87 -3.89 23.94
N ALA A 817 17.58 -4.45 22.96
CA ALA A 817 17.36 -4.09 21.56
C ALA A 817 16.05 -4.73 21.07
N VAL A 818 15.21 -3.95 20.40
CA VAL A 818 13.86 -4.36 20.00
C VAL A 818 13.53 -3.87 18.58
N GLY A 819 12.46 -4.40 17.97
CA GLY A 819 12.01 -3.99 16.63
C GLY A 819 12.57 -4.84 15.48
N GLY A 820 13.60 -5.66 15.75
CA GLY A 820 14.18 -6.57 14.78
C GLY A 820 13.15 -7.59 14.28
N THR A 821 12.81 -7.54 13.00
CA THR A 821 11.72 -8.33 12.41
C THR A 821 12.17 -8.99 11.11
N ALA A 822 11.89 -10.28 10.94
CA ALA A 822 12.18 -10.99 9.70
C ALA A 822 11.27 -10.52 8.54
N PRO A 823 11.66 -10.75 7.26
CA PRO A 823 10.80 -10.48 6.12
C PRO A 823 9.43 -11.17 6.24
N GLU A 824 8.35 -10.47 5.87
CA GLU A 824 6.99 -11.01 6.00
C GLU A 824 6.80 -12.27 5.15
N PRO A 825 6.31 -13.40 5.71
CA PRO A 825 6.09 -14.62 4.93
C PRO A 825 5.01 -14.44 3.85
N VAL A 826 5.25 -14.98 2.64
CA VAL A 826 4.32 -14.86 1.50
C VAL A 826 2.93 -15.43 1.82
N GLU A 827 2.85 -16.57 2.50
CA GLU A 827 1.58 -17.19 2.90
C GLU A 827 0.76 -16.30 3.84
N GLN A 828 1.44 -15.59 4.75
CA GLN A 828 0.79 -14.64 5.65
C GLN A 828 0.26 -13.43 4.88
N VAL A 829 1.02 -12.92 3.91
CA VAL A 829 0.59 -11.82 3.04
C VAL A 829 -0.67 -12.19 2.25
N ARG A 830 -0.76 -13.42 1.69
CA ARG A 830 -1.96 -13.87 0.97
C ARG A 830 -3.22 -13.85 1.84
N GLN A 831 -3.09 -14.13 3.13
CA GLN A 831 -4.21 -14.12 4.08
C GLN A 831 -4.56 -12.70 4.55
N LEU A 832 -3.55 -11.88 4.84
CA LEU A 832 -3.75 -10.54 5.43
C LEU A 832 -4.11 -9.48 4.40
N ALA A 833 -3.46 -9.47 3.24
CA ALA A 833 -3.59 -8.38 2.27
C ALA A 833 -5.05 -8.14 1.80
N PRO A 834 -5.86 -9.17 1.47
CA PRO A 834 -7.26 -8.95 1.09
C PRO A 834 -8.14 -8.38 2.22
N LEU A 835 -7.79 -8.68 3.48
CA LEU A 835 -8.51 -8.20 4.66
C LEU A 835 -8.11 -6.77 5.03
N ASP A 836 -6.89 -6.34 4.67
CA ASP A 836 -6.34 -5.05 5.04
C ASP A 836 -7.16 -3.88 4.48
N LEU A 837 -7.75 -4.04 3.29
CA LEU A 837 -8.69 -3.07 2.71
C LEU A 837 -9.86 -2.69 3.63
N ARG A 838 -10.28 -3.61 4.52
CA ARG A 838 -11.33 -3.35 5.51
C ARG A 838 -10.79 -2.82 6.83
N ARG A 839 -9.54 -3.19 7.16
CA ARG A 839 -8.91 -2.89 8.45
C ARG A 839 -8.26 -1.51 8.45
N THR A 840 -7.50 -1.22 7.41
CA THR A 840 -6.66 -0.04 7.28
C THR A 840 -7.21 0.84 6.18
N ARG A 841 -7.94 1.89 6.56
CA ARG A 841 -8.50 2.86 5.62
C ARG A 841 -7.48 3.95 5.36
N LEU A 842 -6.86 3.93 4.18
CA LEU A 842 -5.94 4.98 3.75
C LEU A 842 -6.67 6.17 3.09
N ARG A 843 -7.97 6.02 2.80
CA ARG A 843 -8.79 7.04 2.14
C ARG A 843 -10.23 6.94 2.66
N ALA A 844 -10.90 8.08 2.80
CA ALA A 844 -12.31 8.11 3.18
C ALA A 844 -13.20 8.27 1.93
N VAL A 845 -13.91 7.21 1.54
CA VAL A 845 -14.73 7.22 0.31
C VAL A 845 -16.20 7.42 0.61
N THR A 846 -16.69 6.73 1.64
CA THR A 846 -18.08 6.76 2.10
C THR A 846 -18.23 7.62 3.35
N ALA A 847 -19.47 8.01 3.67
CA ALA A 847 -19.76 8.70 4.93
C ALA A 847 -19.33 7.86 6.15
N ASP A 848 -19.59 6.55 6.13
CA ASP A 848 -19.19 5.63 7.20
C ASP A 848 -17.67 5.57 7.38
N ASP A 849 -16.88 5.76 6.31
CA ASP A 849 -15.43 5.84 6.44
C ASP A 849 -14.99 7.06 7.24
N TYR A 850 -15.57 8.24 6.96
CA TYR A 850 -15.30 9.45 7.74
C TYR A 850 -15.72 9.31 9.20
N ALA A 851 -16.90 8.73 9.46
CA ALA A 851 -17.39 8.47 10.81
C ALA A 851 -16.48 7.50 11.58
N ALA A 852 -16.03 6.42 10.93
CA ALA A 852 -15.14 5.44 11.53
C ALA A 852 -13.74 6.02 11.83
N LEU A 853 -13.17 6.79 10.90
CA LEU A 853 -11.89 7.46 11.10
C LEU A 853 -11.96 8.49 12.23
N ALA A 854 -13.02 9.30 12.27
CA ALA A 854 -13.23 10.26 13.35
C ALA A 854 -13.43 9.58 14.72
N SER A 855 -14.16 8.47 14.76
CA SER A 855 -14.44 7.71 15.99
C SER A 855 -13.19 7.04 16.58
N ALA A 856 -12.15 6.80 15.77
CA ALA A 856 -10.89 6.22 16.23
C ALA A 856 -10.00 7.24 16.97
N LEU A 857 -10.32 8.53 16.92
CA LEU A 857 -9.50 9.58 17.51
C LEU A 857 -9.71 9.71 19.02
N PRO A 858 -8.63 9.93 19.80
CA PRO A 858 -8.74 10.15 21.24
C PRO A 858 -9.70 11.30 21.58
N GLY A 859 -10.55 11.10 22.59
CA GLY A 859 -11.53 12.11 23.04
C GLY A 859 -12.87 12.07 22.31
N VAL A 860 -12.94 11.41 21.14
CA VAL A 860 -14.21 11.14 20.45
C VAL A 860 -14.83 9.88 21.04
N GLN A 861 -16.06 9.98 21.53
CA GLN A 861 -16.84 8.82 21.97
C GLN A 861 -17.47 8.13 20.77
N ARG A 862 -18.17 8.92 19.94
CA ARG A 862 -18.85 8.48 18.73
C ARG A 862 -18.80 9.58 17.67
N ALA A 863 -18.81 9.19 16.40
CA ALA A 863 -18.97 10.12 15.30
C ALA A 863 -19.94 9.58 14.25
N ALA A 864 -20.59 10.48 13.54
CA ALA A 864 -21.38 10.18 12.35
C ALA A 864 -21.00 11.14 11.25
N ALA A 865 -21.22 10.75 10.00
CA ALA A 865 -20.96 11.62 8.87
C ALA A 865 -22.04 11.49 7.79
N GLU A 866 -22.13 12.49 6.94
CA GLU A 866 -22.99 12.53 5.77
C GLU A 866 -22.24 13.23 4.62
N LEU A 867 -22.39 12.73 3.40
CA LEU A 867 -21.88 13.40 2.20
C LEU A 867 -23.00 14.21 1.55
N ARG A 868 -22.78 15.51 1.35
CA ARG A 868 -23.77 16.43 0.79
C ARG A 868 -23.21 17.21 -0.38
N TRP A 869 -23.98 17.31 -1.45
CA TRP A 869 -23.70 18.23 -2.55
C TRP A 869 -24.25 19.61 -2.23
N THR A 870 -23.40 20.64 -2.20
CA THR A 870 -23.82 22.03 -1.93
C THR A 870 -24.21 22.81 -3.17
N GLY A 871 -24.11 22.21 -4.35
CA GLY A 871 -24.36 22.85 -5.65
C GLY A 871 -23.09 23.07 -6.47
N SER A 872 -21.94 23.24 -5.80
CA SER A 872 -20.62 23.46 -6.43
C SER A 872 -19.55 22.48 -5.96
N VAL A 873 -19.62 22.01 -4.71
CA VAL A 873 -18.65 21.09 -4.11
C VAL A 873 -19.37 19.98 -3.34
N GLN A 874 -18.70 18.84 -3.18
CA GLN A 874 -19.14 17.81 -2.24
C GLN A 874 -18.58 18.17 -0.87
N GLU A 875 -19.41 18.15 0.17
CA GLU A 875 -18.98 18.35 1.55
C GLU A 875 -19.20 17.07 2.35
N ALA A 876 -18.20 16.67 3.13
CA ALA A 876 -18.37 15.68 4.18
C ALA A 876 -18.66 16.42 5.49
N HIS A 877 -19.87 16.23 6.00
CA HIS A 877 -20.32 16.77 7.29
C HIS A 877 -20.11 15.70 8.35
N ILE A 878 -19.21 15.94 9.31
CA ILE A 878 -18.88 15.03 10.40
C ILE A 878 -19.39 15.63 11.72
N ALA A 879 -20.19 14.87 12.45
CA ALA A 879 -20.70 15.23 13.76
C ALA A 879 -20.00 14.41 14.86
N ILE A 880 -19.52 15.08 15.89
CA ILE A 880 -18.71 14.51 16.98
C ILE A 880 -19.49 14.54 18.30
N ASP A 881 -19.57 13.39 18.93
CA ASP A 881 -20.00 13.18 20.33
C ASP A 881 -18.76 12.87 21.17
N ALA A 882 -18.45 13.72 22.14
CA ALA A 882 -17.22 13.64 22.93
C ALA A 882 -17.44 12.96 24.29
N TYR A 883 -16.43 12.26 24.78
CA TYR A 883 -16.50 11.58 26.09
C TYR A 883 -16.82 12.55 27.24
N GLY A 884 -17.77 12.16 28.09
CA GLY A 884 -18.08 12.82 29.36
C GLY A 884 -19.19 13.87 29.30
N THR A 885 -19.05 14.91 28.47
CA THR A 885 -19.98 16.06 28.42
C THR A 885 -20.87 16.11 27.19
N GLY A 886 -20.69 15.22 26.20
CA GLY A 886 -21.40 15.18 24.92
C GLY A 886 -21.05 16.33 23.96
N ALA A 887 -20.71 17.51 24.48
CA ALA A 887 -20.22 18.66 23.71
C ALA A 887 -18.69 18.60 23.53
N PRO A 888 -18.16 18.49 22.30
CA PRO A 888 -16.73 18.52 22.03
C PRO A 888 -16.14 19.93 22.22
N SER A 889 -14.89 20.01 22.70
CA SER A 889 -14.13 21.27 22.72
C SER A 889 -13.74 21.72 21.31
N ALA A 890 -13.49 23.02 21.12
CA ALA A 890 -13.03 23.54 19.83
C ALA A 890 -11.68 22.93 19.40
N GLU A 891 -10.80 22.63 20.37
CA GLU A 891 -9.52 21.96 20.14
C GLU A 891 -9.71 20.53 19.62
N LEU A 892 -10.67 19.77 20.17
CA LEU A 892 -10.98 18.43 19.70
C LEU A 892 -11.54 18.45 18.28
N LEU A 893 -12.48 19.36 17.97
CA LEU A 893 -13.02 19.50 16.62
C LEU A 893 -11.94 19.85 15.60
N ALA A 894 -11.03 20.76 15.95
CA ALA A 894 -9.90 21.13 15.09
C ALA A 894 -8.93 19.96 14.89
N SER A 895 -8.64 19.20 15.94
CA SER A 895 -7.81 17.98 15.88
C SER A 895 -8.42 16.91 14.96
N VAL A 896 -9.74 16.69 15.06
CA VAL A 896 -10.46 15.75 14.19
C VAL A 896 -10.45 16.21 12.74
N ALA A 897 -10.79 17.48 12.47
CA ALA A 897 -10.78 18.04 11.12
C ALA A 897 -9.39 17.92 10.48
N GLN A 898 -8.35 18.24 11.25
CA GLN A 898 -6.97 18.11 10.83
C GLN A 898 -6.60 16.66 10.49
N SER A 899 -6.97 15.71 11.35
CA SER A 899 -6.64 14.30 11.14
C SER A 899 -7.34 13.73 9.92
N LEU A 900 -8.58 14.16 9.62
CA LEU A 900 -9.33 13.71 8.46
C LEU A 900 -8.84 14.31 7.13
N GLU A 901 -8.09 15.41 7.15
CA GLU A 901 -7.61 16.09 5.93
C GLU A 901 -6.71 15.18 5.08
N SER A 902 -5.90 14.32 5.71
CA SER A 902 -5.06 13.35 4.98
C SER A 902 -5.85 12.25 4.28
N TYR A 903 -7.07 11.95 4.75
CA TYR A 903 -7.96 10.94 4.18
C TYR A 903 -9.00 11.52 3.21
N ARG A 904 -9.12 12.85 3.19
CA ARG A 904 -10.09 13.59 2.40
C ARG A 904 -9.91 13.31 0.92
N ARG A 905 -11.04 13.11 0.23
CA ARG A 905 -11.03 13.00 -1.23
C ARG A 905 -10.80 14.36 -1.89
N ILE A 906 -9.98 14.38 -2.93
CA ILE A 906 -9.83 15.55 -3.81
C ILE A 906 -11.23 16.00 -4.28
N GLY A 907 -11.50 17.30 -4.16
CA GLY A 907 -12.78 17.92 -4.51
C GLY A 907 -13.89 17.79 -3.45
N HIS A 908 -13.61 17.22 -2.27
CA HIS A 908 -14.52 17.27 -1.11
C HIS A 908 -14.04 18.30 -0.09
N ASP A 909 -14.93 19.02 0.58
CA ASP A 909 -14.58 19.86 1.73
C ASP A 909 -15.03 19.19 3.04
N LEU A 910 -14.30 19.41 4.14
CA LEU A 910 -14.62 18.84 5.45
C LEU A 910 -15.32 19.89 6.32
N VAL A 911 -16.45 19.50 6.90
CA VAL A 911 -17.19 20.28 7.89
C VAL A 911 -17.32 19.44 9.15
N VAL A 912 -16.50 19.73 10.16
CA VAL A 912 -16.52 18.99 11.45
C VAL A 912 -17.20 19.85 12.50
N GLY A 913 -18.23 19.30 13.15
CA GLY A 913 -19.00 19.98 14.19
C GLY A 913 -19.45 19.05 15.31
N ALA A 914 -20.09 19.62 16.33
CA ALA A 914 -20.69 18.85 17.41
C ALA A 914 -21.94 18.08 16.93
N ALA A 915 -22.26 16.99 17.63
CA ALA A 915 -23.53 16.27 17.46
C ALA A 915 -24.73 17.23 17.60
N ARG A 916 -25.70 17.12 16.69
CA ARG A 916 -26.95 17.90 16.80
C ARG A 916 -27.88 17.22 17.80
N LEU A 917 -27.94 17.76 19.01
CA LEU A 917 -28.86 17.28 20.03
C LEU A 917 -30.29 17.69 19.68
N VAL A 918 -31.21 16.73 19.68
CA VAL A 918 -32.64 16.92 19.37
C VAL A 918 -33.44 16.72 20.66
N PRO A 919 -33.86 17.81 21.32
CA PRO A 919 -34.65 17.71 22.54
C PRO A 919 -36.07 17.24 22.23
N LEU A 920 -36.56 16.29 23.03
CA LEU A 920 -37.87 15.67 22.85
C LEU A 920 -38.90 16.19 23.85
N ASP A 921 -40.17 16.26 23.44
CA ASP A 921 -41.32 16.49 24.32
C ASP A 921 -42.16 15.21 24.40
N ILE A 922 -42.08 14.53 25.54
CA ILE A 922 -42.66 13.22 25.75
C ILE A 922 -43.65 13.29 26.90
N ALA A 923 -44.86 12.77 26.67
CA ALA A 923 -45.87 12.65 27.71
C ALA A 923 -46.41 11.21 27.79
N LEU A 924 -46.50 10.69 29.00
CA LEU A 924 -46.93 9.34 29.33
C LEU A 924 -48.14 9.38 30.27
N SER A 925 -49.11 8.51 30.02
CA SER A 925 -50.18 8.18 30.95
C SER A 925 -49.99 6.74 31.42
N VAL A 926 -49.82 6.55 32.72
CA VAL A 926 -49.48 5.26 33.33
C VAL A 926 -50.55 4.89 34.33
N CYS A 927 -51.06 3.66 34.25
CA CYS A 927 -51.97 3.12 35.27
C CYS A 927 -51.21 2.24 36.26
N ALA A 928 -51.38 2.50 37.56
CA ALA A 928 -50.77 1.70 38.61
C ALA A 928 -51.64 0.49 39.01
N GLU A 929 -51.00 -0.62 39.37
CA GLU A 929 -51.67 -1.77 39.98
C GLU A 929 -52.10 -1.47 41.43
N PRO A 930 -53.23 -2.04 41.90
CA PRO A 930 -53.69 -1.87 43.28
C PRO A 930 -52.62 -2.30 44.30
N GLY A 931 -52.44 -1.52 45.37
CA GLY A 931 -51.52 -1.84 46.47
C GLY A 931 -50.09 -1.31 46.33
N HIS A 932 -49.75 -0.64 45.22
CA HIS A 932 -48.47 0.05 45.04
C HIS A 932 -48.59 1.56 45.28
N GLN A 933 -47.58 2.15 45.93
CA GLN A 933 -47.57 3.61 46.15
C GLN A 933 -47.21 4.35 44.85
N HIS A 934 -48.10 5.25 44.41
CA HIS A 934 -47.89 6.08 43.22
C HIS A 934 -46.55 6.85 43.24
N GLY A 935 -46.11 7.34 44.39
CA GLY A 935 -44.84 8.05 44.52
C GLY A 935 -43.62 7.17 44.20
N GLN A 936 -43.67 5.89 44.57
CA GLN A 936 -42.59 4.93 44.31
C GLN A 936 -42.51 4.57 42.82
N ILE A 937 -43.65 4.35 42.18
CA ILE A 937 -43.72 4.11 40.73
C ILE A 937 -43.22 5.31 39.94
N LEU A 938 -43.64 6.54 40.33
CA LEU A 938 -43.23 7.76 39.65
C LEU A 938 -41.71 7.98 39.74
N ALA A 939 -41.13 7.80 40.94
CA ALA A 939 -39.69 7.93 41.16
C ALA A 939 -38.91 6.91 40.31
N GLU A 940 -39.39 5.68 40.23
CA GLU A 940 -38.76 4.62 39.44
C GLU A 940 -38.88 4.85 37.94
N LEU A 941 -40.02 5.33 37.45
CA LEU A 941 -40.18 5.71 36.03
C LEU A 941 -39.25 6.85 35.62
N TYR A 942 -39.13 7.90 36.45
CA TYR A 942 -38.17 8.97 36.19
C TYR A 942 -36.72 8.47 36.23
N ARG A 943 -36.41 7.50 37.08
CA ARG A 943 -35.08 6.88 37.15
C ARG A 943 -34.75 6.05 35.92
N VAL A 944 -35.70 5.24 35.44
CA VAL A 944 -35.51 4.32 34.29
C VAL A 944 -35.56 5.05 32.96
N LEU A 945 -36.41 6.06 32.82
CA LEU A 945 -36.45 6.89 31.62
C LEU A 945 -35.45 8.04 31.64
N GLY A 946 -34.85 8.37 32.78
CA GLY A 946 -33.93 9.49 32.93
C GLY A 946 -32.56 9.30 32.27
N ASN A 947 -31.69 10.29 32.48
CA ASN A 947 -30.34 10.35 31.91
C ASN A 947 -29.23 9.76 32.81
N GLY A 948 -29.60 9.20 33.98
CA GLY A 948 -28.66 8.65 34.95
C GLY A 948 -28.40 7.14 34.80
N ARG A 949 -27.42 6.64 35.56
CA ARG A 949 -27.17 5.19 35.70
C ARG A 949 -28.07 4.59 36.77
N LEU A 950 -28.63 3.43 36.47
CA LEU A 950 -29.47 2.65 37.37
C LEU A 950 -28.59 1.94 38.43
N ALA A 951 -29.17 1.61 39.59
CA ALA A 951 -28.45 0.94 40.69
C ALA A 951 -27.87 -0.44 40.33
N ASP A 952 -28.40 -1.08 39.30
CA ASP A 952 -27.95 -2.37 38.75
C ASP A 952 -26.88 -2.21 37.65
N GLY A 953 -26.42 -0.98 37.40
CA GLY A 953 -25.42 -0.66 36.39
C GLY A 953 -25.98 -0.47 34.98
N ARG A 954 -27.28 -0.69 34.74
CA ARG A 954 -27.91 -0.38 33.45
C ARG A 954 -27.99 1.14 33.24
N LEU A 955 -28.03 1.56 31.98
CA LEU A 955 -28.23 2.96 31.62
C LEU A 955 -29.74 3.28 31.57
N GLY A 956 -30.14 4.46 32.04
CA GLY A 956 -31.48 4.98 31.79
C GLY A 956 -31.74 5.19 30.30
N PHE A 957 -33.00 5.25 29.89
CA PHE A 957 -33.38 5.29 28.47
C PHE A 957 -32.79 6.50 27.73
N PHE A 958 -32.81 7.68 28.36
CA PHE A 958 -32.24 8.92 27.81
C PHE A 958 -30.84 9.23 28.34
N HIS A 959 -30.12 8.22 28.85
CA HIS A 959 -28.71 8.39 29.18
C HIS A 959 -27.92 8.77 27.92
N PRO A 960 -26.96 9.71 27.98
CA PRO A 960 -26.18 10.15 26.81
C PRO A 960 -25.55 8.97 26.03
N ASP A 961 -25.03 7.98 26.76
CA ASP A 961 -24.43 6.77 26.16
C ASP A 961 -25.45 5.72 25.64
N ALA A 962 -26.76 5.85 25.93
CA ALA A 962 -27.78 4.83 25.62
C ALA A 962 -28.44 5.00 24.25
N LEU A 963 -28.41 6.21 23.67
CA LEU A 963 -28.90 6.52 22.33
C LEU A 963 -27.74 7.02 21.48
N THR A 964 -27.73 6.66 20.19
CA THR A 964 -26.67 7.08 19.26
C THR A 964 -27.21 7.85 18.04
N PHE A 965 -26.30 8.28 17.17
CA PHE A 965 -26.58 9.04 15.97
C PHE A 965 -27.63 8.36 15.08
N GLY A 966 -28.65 9.10 14.68
CA GLY A 966 -29.71 8.63 13.79
C GLY A 966 -30.60 7.52 14.38
N GLU A 967 -30.43 7.14 15.65
CA GLU A 967 -31.23 6.09 16.28
C GLU A 967 -32.67 6.58 16.50
N PRO A 968 -33.68 5.94 15.90
CA PRO A 968 -35.06 6.38 16.07
C PRO A 968 -35.58 6.05 17.46
N VAL A 969 -36.32 6.98 18.07
CA VAL A 969 -37.01 6.73 19.33
C VAL A 969 -38.33 6.01 19.04
N ARG A 970 -38.35 4.70 19.32
CA ARG A 970 -39.51 3.84 19.11
C ARG A 970 -40.47 3.92 20.28
N LEU A 971 -41.75 4.19 20.00
CA LEU A 971 -42.81 4.23 21.00
C LEU A 971 -42.91 2.89 21.75
N SER A 972 -42.77 1.77 21.05
CA SER A 972 -42.81 0.44 21.64
C SER A 972 -41.69 0.19 22.66
N ARG A 973 -40.48 0.73 22.44
CA ARG A 973 -39.35 0.60 23.37
C ARG A 973 -39.58 1.44 24.63
N LEU A 974 -40.10 2.66 24.48
CA LEU A 974 -40.50 3.51 25.61
C LEU A 974 -41.58 2.83 26.48
N VAL A 975 -42.62 2.30 25.83
CA VAL A 975 -43.69 1.56 26.51
C VAL A 975 -43.16 0.33 27.22
N ALA A 976 -42.30 -0.47 26.56
CA ALA A 976 -41.73 -1.69 27.16
C ALA A 976 -40.88 -1.38 28.40
N VAL A 977 -40.07 -0.32 28.34
CA VAL A 977 -39.22 0.10 29.47
C VAL A 977 -40.07 0.61 30.63
N ALA A 978 -41.10 1.40 30.36
CA ALA A 978 -42.00 1.90 31.40
C ALA A 978 -42.90 0.79 31.99
N ALA A 979 -43.38 -0.15 31.17
CA ALA A 979 -44.22 -1.26 31.61
C ALA A 979 -43.45 -2.33 32.41
N ALA A 980 -42.12 -2.37 32.29
CA ALA A 980 -41.28 -3.27 33.09
C ALA A 980 -41.10 -2.79 34.55
N VAL A 981 -41.55 -1.58 34.90
CA VAL A 981 -41.49 -1.07 36.26
C VAL A 981 -42.52 -1.81 37.14
N PRO A 982 -42.11 -2.42 38.27
CA PRO A 982 -43.03 -3.11 39.17
C PRO A 982 -44.19 -2.22 39.63
N GLY A 983 -45.42 -2.72 39.51
CA GLY A 983 -46.64 -1.98 39.87
C GLY A 983 -47.26 -1.16 38.74
N VAL A 984 -46.74 -1.23 37.50
CA VAL A 984 -47.35 -0.61 36.32
C VAL A 984 -48.29 -1.59 35.60
N ALA A 985 -49.58 -1.27 35.53
CA ALA A 985 -50.60 -2.08 34.87
C ALA A 985 -50.69 -1.80 33.35
N SER A 986 -50.56 -0.54 32.94
CA SER A 986 -50.58 -0.14 31.52
C SER A 986 -49.89 1.20 31.30
N VAL A 987 -49.27 1.38 30.13
CA VAL A 987 -48.61 2.64 29.71
C VAL A 987 -49.17 3.07 28.36
N GLN A 988 -49.57 4.34 28.26
CA GLN A 988 -49.98 4.98 27.02
C GLN A 988 -49.14 6.24 26.78
N VAL A 989 -48.46 6.31 25.64
CA VAL A 989 -47.75 7.53 25.22
C VAL A 989 -48.78 8.52 24.68
N THR A 990 -48.96 9.66 25.33
CA THR A 990 -49.91 10.69 24.92
C THR A 990 -49.27 11.70 23.97
N ARG A 991 -47.95 11.92 24.09
CA ARG A 991 -47.15 12.81 23.21
C ARG A 991 -45.77 12.21 22.95
N LEU A 992 -45.34 12.26 21.69
CA LEU A 992 -44.00 11.93 21.24
C LEU A 992 -43.66 12.84 20.06
N GLN A 993 -42.90 13.90 20.29
CA GLN A 993 -42.54 14.87 19.26
C GLN A 993 -41.19 15.51 19.57
N ARG A 994 -40.62 16.21 18.59
CA ARG A 994 -39.48 17.12 18.82
C ARG A 994 -39.97 18.38 19.53
N LEU A 995 -39.24 18.87 20.53
CA LEU A 995 -39.69 19.98 21.39
C LEU A 995 -39.91 21.30 20.65
N PHE A 996 -39.08 21.60 19.64
CA PHE A 996 -39.09 22.87 18.91
C PHE A 996 -39.62 22.76 17.47
N GLU A 997 -40.15 21.61 17.08
CA GLU A 997 -40.76 21.41 15.76
C GLU A 997 -42.25 21.05 15.92
N PRO A 998 -43.09 21.35 14.91
CA PRO A 998 -44.48 20.90 14.93
C PRO A 998 -44.56 19.37 14.86
N ASP A 999 -45.58 18.81 15.49
CA ASP A 999 -45.96 17.38 15.38
C ASP A 999 -46.15 17.00 13.90
N ARG A 1000 -45.48 15.95 13.46
CA ARG A 1000 -45.56 15.41 12.09
C ARG A 1000 -46.19 14.02 12.05
N GLY A 1001 -46.83 13.58 13.14
CA GLY A 1001 -47.46 12.27 13.24
C GLY A 1001 -46.54 11.18 13.78
N GLU A 1002 -45.46 11.54 14.49
CA GLU A 1002 -44.46 10.58 15.01
C GLU A 1002 -45.09 9.55 15.98
N LYS A 1003 -46.15 9.96 16.69
CA LYS A 1003 -46.90 9.08 17.58
C LYS A 1003 -47.74 8.06 16.82
N GLU A 1004 -48.45 8.49 15.77
CA GLU A 1004 -49.27 7.63 14.90
C GLU A 1004 -48.40 6.61 14.17
N ASP A 1005 -47.23 7.04 13.71
CA ASP A 1005 -46.21 6.17 13.09
C ASP A 1005 -45.52 5.24 14.10
N GLY A 1006 -45.63 5.54 15.39
CA GLY A 1006 -45.00 4.79 16.49
C GLY A 1006 -43.47 4.94 16.55
N VAL A 1007 -42.88 5.87 15.79
CA VAL A 1007 -41.44 6.10 15.66
C VAL A 1007 -41.17 7.58 15.43
N LEU A 1008 -40.29 8.15 16.25
CA LEU A 1008 -39.68 9.45 16.00
C LEU A 1008 -38.32 9.23 15.32
N ARG A 1009 -38.19 9.70 14.06
CA ARG A 1009 -36.98 9.54 13.26
C ARG A 1009 -36.00 10.68 13.52
N LEU A 1010 -34.73 10.33 13.58
CA LEU A 1010 -33.61 11.26 13.64
C LEU A 1010 -32.81 11.20 12.34
N GLY A 1011 -32.21 12.33 11.97
CA GLY A 1011 -31.24 12.43 10.89
C GLY A 1011 -29.89 11.82 11.29
N PRO A 1012 -29.01 11.55 10.31
CA PRO A 1012 -27.77 10.81 10.54
C PRO A 1012 -26.78 11.52 11.50
N LEU A 1013 -26.87 12.85 11.63
CA LEU A 1013 -26.01 13.65 12.51
C LEU A 1013 -26.69 14.06 13.82
N GLU A 1014 -27.88 13.50 14.12
CA GLU A 1014 -28.71 13.87 15.26
C GLU A 1014 -28.71 12.82 16.37
N ILE A 1015 -28.75 13.28 17.64
CA ILE A 1015 -28.90 12.43 18.83
C ILE A 1015 -30.10 12.94 19.63
N ALA A 1016 -31.01 12.05 20.03
CA ALA A 1016 -32.16 12.41 20.85
C ALA A 1016 -31.75 12.69 22.30
N THR A 1017 -32.30 13.76 22.89
CA THR A 1017 -32.07 14.11 24.30
C THR A 1017 -33.38 14.38 25.02
N CYS A 1018 -33.42 13.98 26.30
CA CYS A 1018 -34.52 14.31 27.20
C CYS A 1018 -34.04 14.23 28.64
N ASP A 1019 -33.36 15.29 29.10
CA ASP A 1019 -32.81 15.36 30.46
C ASP A 1019 -33.88 15.54 31.54
N ASN A 1020 -35.03 16.12 31.16
CA ASN A 1020 -36.12 16.46 32.06
C ASN A 1020 -35.66 17.31 33.27
N ASP A 1021 -34.68 18.18 33.04
CA ASP A 1021 -34.14 19.11 34.03
C ASP A 1021 -35.03 20.38 34.07
N PRO A 1022 -35.65 20.71 35.21
CA PRO A 1022 -36.47 21.92 35.35
C PRO A 1022 -35.67 23.22 35.12
N ASP A 1023 -34.37 23.22 35.40
CA ASP A 1023 -33.49 24.36 35.23
C ASP A 1023 -33.02 24.51 33.77
N ARG A 1024 -33.16 23.45 32.96
CA ARG A 1024 -32.80 23.40 31.53
C ARG A 1024 -33.90 22.73 30.69
N PRO A 1025 -35.12 23.29 30.67
CA PRO A 1025 -36.28 22.68 30.00
C PRO A 1025 -36.14 22.65 28.47
N GLU A 1026 -35.14 23.33 27.90
CA GLU A 1026 -34.74 23.28 26.50
C GLU A 1026 -34.08 21.95 26.08
N ASN A 1027 -33.58 21.15 27.04
CA ASN A 1027 -32.93 19.87 26.78
C ASN A 1027 -33.90 18.67 26.68
N GLY A 1028 -35.20 18.95 26.64
CA GLY A 1028 -36.26 17.97 26.52
C GLY A 1028 -37.08 17.81 27.82
N ARG A 1029 -38.33 17.38 27.66
CA ARG A 1029 -39.35 17.35 28.72
C ARG A 1029 -40.01 16.00 28.78
N LEU A 1030 -40.13 15.46 29.99
CA LEU A 1030 -40.81 14.20 30.28
C LEU A 1030 -41.94 14.41 31.29
N ALA A 1031 -43.18 14.40 30.80
CA ALA A 1031 -44.37 14.50 31.63
C ALA A 1031 -44.99 13.11 31.87
N ILE A 1032 -45.16 12.71 33.13
CA ILE A 1032 -45.79 11.43 33.49
C ILE A 1032 -47.05 11.71 34.32
N SER A 1033 -48.19 11.20 33.86
CA SER A 1033 -49.48 11.24 34.57
C SER A 1033 -49.84 9.85 35.07
N LEU A 1034 -50.12 9.72 36.37
CA LEU A 1034 -50.52 8.43 36.98
C LEU A 1034 -52.03 8.38 37.20
N GLY A 1035 -52.66 7.32 36.68
CA GLY A 1035 -54.04 6.93 36.95
C GLY A 1035 -54.11 5.59 37.70
N GLY A 1036 -55.26 5.28 38.32
CA GLY A 1036 -55.45 4.05 39.11
C GLY A 1036 -56.12 4.33 40.46
N ALA A 1037 -56.78 3.32 41.02
CA ALA A 1037 -57.37 3.41 42.36
C ALA A 1037 -56.26 3.40 43.42
N ARG A 1038 -56.26 4.42 44.29
CA ARG A 1038 -55.30 4.58 45.39
C ARG A 1038 -55.33 3.42 46.38
#